data_AF-G3XXD8-F1
#
_entry.id   AF-G3XXD8-F1
#
_cell.length_a   1.000
_cell.length_b   1.000
_cell.length_c   1.000
_cell.angle_alpha   90.00
_cell.angle_beta   90.00
_cell.angle_gamma   90.00
#
_symmetry.space_group_name_H-M   'P 1'
#
loop_
_entity.id
_entity.type
_entity.pdbx_description
1 polymer ?
#
loop_
_entity_poly.entity_id
_entity_poly.type
_entity_poly.pdbx_seq_one_letter_code
_entity_poly.pdbx_strand_id
1 'polypeptide(L)'
;MSHITFSNSESRSGNYHAPRDSLELASLASSPDSAPRSSRSSSPSGISSSRKLSLEDEDPLSSSNPQSQGPSGRPRSARSYSISSAFDFGATLFPLSQTTGGYAPLGVSAADREAGVADGSLERNKTLTYMNGLSLVIGLVIGSGIFSSPSQVNANAGSPGASLIAWVVAGLLAWTGAASYAELGGAIPLNGGSQVYLSKIFGELAGFLFTWCSVLVLKPGSAAIIAIIFGEYVVRAFVGADVETVNPWINKAVAFGGIFVVTLLNCISTRVAARIGDLFMFFKFVALLGVTIIGIIVAITGHSSTGSANKEWKSGWFEGTNLDISAWAVALIQHSSLTDSTKTNYVTGEFKNPNKDLPRVIHTAMPLVILSYLLANISYILVLPHSTIEATNTVAIQFGDKVFGHVGALIFALIVSASCIGALNATAFTSGRLVYAAGKEGYLPSIFGKLWTRDTSTNRLQRRSWATKVFSRLCGDGTRIGFTPIYAMALNSTLTLIYVIVGEFKTLVTFYGVAGYTFYFVTVLGLIILRVREPYLHRPYKTWISTPIIFCCVSLFLLSRAIIAEPLQTLIVVAFIVAGVPVYYWRIYKRDGRKAGATREKPCQCLHPIFHKRIACVQPWEQIVSQKRALRNQLLKPYQVNDIDRRAPQLLSVQERTRIQEDPVIQEITDIDSVPRLFECLKSGKYTAEQTTLAFIRRAVVAHQLTNCLTEIVFEDALEQARQLDHTFQRTGQVKGPLHGIPVTVKDQFNVKGVDTTLGYVGRSFAPATEDAVLVQMLKDMGAIVLAKTNLPQSIMWAETDNPLWGLTVNPRNPEFTPGGSTGGEAVLLALHGSILGYGTDIGGSVRIPQSHMGLYSLKPTSSRLPYHGVPVSTEGQEHVPSSVGPMARDLSSLCYVSRLIANAQPWQLDPKCTPLLWNESAYEEVQNRPMVIGLILDDGVVKVHPPIERALRDLSARLEAQGHELVVWDASDHLEYIQLMDTFYTVDGGEDIRRDVEAGGEPYIPHVEALVNRGKAISVYEYWQLNRKKAALQKKYLDKWNATRSPSGKPIDVLLAPTTPHPAIPHRTLRWVGYTKIWNFLDYSAVTFPVDQVRAEVDALPADYQPRNELDAWNWGLYDAKAMNGHPINVQIIGKKLEEEKVLGAATAIEKIWRS
;
A
#
# COMPACT_ATOMS: atom_id res chain seq x y z
N MET A 1 -44.76 -12.74 54.43
CA MET A 1 -45.99 -11.98 54.73
C MET A 1 -45.99 -10.72 53.88
N SER A 2 -47.15 -10.32 53.32
CA SER A 2 -47.41 -9.07 52.52
C SER A 2 -46.37 -8.70 51.43
N HIS A 3 -46.58 -8.77 50.11
CA HIS A 3 -47.78 -8.83 49.26
C HIS A 3 -48.80 -7.67 49.37
N ILE A 4 -49.39 -7.32 48.20
CA ILE A 4 -50.64 -6.55 47.95
C ILE A 4 -50.45 -4.99 47.95
N THR A 5 -50.83 -4.20 46.91
CA THR A 5 -51.71 -4.45 45.73
C THR A 5 -51.50 -3.46 44.53
N PHE A 6 -51.54 -3.98 43.28
CA PHE A 6 -52.35 -3.58 42.08
C PHE A 6 -52.47 -2.09 41.61
N SER A 7 -52.81 -1.74 40.36
CA SER A 7 -53.48 -2.46 39.24
C SER A 7 -53.06 -2.00 37.82
N ASN A 8 -53.32 -2.84 36.82
CA ASN A 8 -53.17 -2.58 35.37
C ASN A 8 -54.15 -1.52 34.81
N SER A 9 -53.81 -0.90 33.67
CA SER A 9 -54.66 -0.97 32.45
C SER A 9 -53.88 -0.60 31.18
N GLU A 10 -54.25 -1.26 30.08
CA GLU A 10 -53.60 -1.30 28.78
C GLU A 10 -53.72 0.01 27.96
N SER A 11 -52.78 0.24 27.03
CA SER A 11 -53.13 0.40 25.60
C SER A 11 -51.90 0.40 24.69
N ARG A 12 -52.10 -0.03 23.43
CA ARG A 12 -51.07 -0.19 22.38
C ARG A 12 -50.78 1.14 21.68
N SER A 13 -49.54 1.34 21.21
CA SER A 13 -49.17 1.23 19.78
C SER A 13 -48.02 2.17 19.34
N GLY A 14 -47.31 1.77 18.28
CA GLY A 14 -46.78 2.71 17.28
C GLY A 14 -45.32 3.15 17.40
N ASN A 15 -44.45 2.53 16.60
CA ASN A 15 -43.19 3.15 16.15
C ASN A 15 -43.47 4.48 15.42
N TYR A 16 -42.54 5.44 15.45
CA TYR A 16 -41.76 5.82 14.25
C TYR A 16 -40.73 6.98 14.48
N HIS A 17 -39.56 6.78 13.88
CA HIS A 17 -38.51 7.73 13.42
C HIS A 17 -38.14 9.04 14.17
N ALA A 18 -36.82 9.21 14.34
CA ALA A 18 -36.12 10.48 14.58
C ALA A 18 -36.16 11.44 13.36
N PRO A 19 -35.71 12.70 13.51
CA PRO A 19 -34.48 13.06 12.80
C PRO A 19 -33.56 14.13 13.47
N ARG A 20 -32.24 13.92 13.25
CA ARG A 20 -31.14 14.86 12.90
C ARG A 20 -30.91 16.26 13.53
N ASP A 21 -29.61 16.43 13.87
CA ASP A 21 -28.66 17.52 13.54
C ASP A 21 -28.92 18.99 13.94
N SER A 22 -27.99 19.54 14.75
CA SER A 22 -27.31 20.82 14.45
C SER A 22 -25.99 20.98 15.22
N LEU A 23 -24.98 21.58 14.57
CA LEU A 23 -23.66 21.93 15.12
C LEU A 23 -23.69 23.25 15.92
N GLU A 24 -22.79 23.43 16.90
CA GLU A 24 -21.62 24.35 16.82
C GLU A 24 -21.00 24.75 18.20
N LEU A 25 -19.65 24.86 18.19
CA LEU A 25 -18.76 25.81 18.88
C LEU A 25 -18.62 25.96 20.44
N ALA A 26 -17.34 26.16 20.79
CA ALA A 26 -16.78 27.03 21.85
C ALA A 26 -16.69 26.56 23.34
N SER A 27 -15.49 26.07 23.68
CA SER A 27 -14.54 26.62 24.68
C SER A 27 -15.03 27.51 25.85
N LEU A 28 -14.44 27.24 27.04
CA LEU A 28 -14.22 28.03 28.28
C LEU A 28 -14.72 27.23 29.52
N ALA A 29 -14.17 27.31 30.73
CA ALA A 29 -12.89 27.81 31.27
C ALA A 29 -12.76 27.36 32.75
N SER A 30 -11.54 27.28 33.31
CA SER A 30 -11.34 27.39 34.77
C SER A 30 -9.88 27.64 35.15
N SER A 31 -9.58 28.86 35.63
CA SER A 31 -8.51 29.15 36.60
C SER A 31 -9.18 29.46 37.95
N PRO A 32 -8.44 29.50 39.09
CA PRO A 32 -7.85 30.78 39.50
C PRO A 32 -6.45 30.71 40.15
N ASP A 33 -5.80 31.87 40.21
CA ASP A 33 -4.44 32.14 40.74
C ASP A 33 -4.42 32.60 42.21
N SER A 34 -3.25 32.43 42.88
CA SER A 34 -2.58 33.48 43.70
C SER A 34 -1.17 33.00 44.16
N ALA A 35 -0.05 33.36 43.51
CA ALA A 35 0.77 34.59 43.67
C ALA A 35 1.85 34.51 44.81
N PRO A 36 2.98 35.28 44.82
CA PRO A 36 3.58 36.14 43.79
C PRO A 36 5.14 36.07 43.57
N ARG A 37 5.57 36.36 42.32
CA ARG A 37 6.72 37.19 41.85
C ARG A 37 8.13 37.15 42.51
N SER A 38 9.16 36.97 41.67
CA SER A 38 10.25 37.96 41.48
C SER A 38 10.79 37.91 40.03
N SER A 39 11.56 38.90 39.57
CA SER A 39 11.74 39.24 38.14
C SER A 39 13.18 39.56 37.68
N ARG A 40 13.47 39.29 36.39
CA ARG A 40 14.33 40.04 35.43
C ARG A 40 14.36 39.26 34.08
N SER A 41 13.98 39.86 32.95
CA SER A 41 14.83 40.66 32.01
C SER A 41 15.97 39.82 31.39
N SER A 42 16.17 39.71 30.07
CA SER A 42 15.62 40.42 28.90
C SER A 42 15.96 39.68 27.58
N SER A 43 15.16 39.83 26.52
CA SER A 43 15.48 39.43 25.13
C SER A 43 16.45 40.46 24.47
N PRO A 44 17.08 40.26 23.27
CA PRO A 44 16.42 39.89 21.99
C PRO A 44 17.23 39.06 20.94
N SER A 45 16.50 38.64 19.88
CA SER A 45 16.91 38.51 18.45
C SER A 45 18.18 37.77 17.97
N GLY A 46 18.04 36.98 16.88
CA GLY A 46 18.98 37.11 15.73
C GLY A 46 19.75 35.89 15.17
N ILE A 47 19.06 35.00 14.44
CA ILE A 47 19.47 34.38 13.14
C ILE A 47 20.93 33.82 12.93
N SER A 48 21.01 32.49 12.71
CA SER A 48 21.92 31.73 11.80
C SER A 48 23.47 31.80 11.93
N SER A 49 24.15 30.65 12.07
CA SER A 49 25.08 30.07 11.05
C SER A 49 25.87 28.82 11.51
N SER A 50 26.04 27.86 10.58
CA SER A 50 27.22 26.97 10.37
C SER A 50 27.91 26.13 11.47
N ARG A 51 28.04 24.81 11.16
CA ARG A 51 29.22 23.91 11.30
C ARG A 51 29.80 23.55 12.70
N LYS A 52 29.56 22.29 13.08
CA LYS A 52 30.54 21.23 13.50
C LYS A 52 31.92 21.64 14.09
N LEU A 53 32.13 21.31 15.36
CA LEU A 53 33.22 20.54 16.05
C LEU A 53 33.03 20.75 17.58
N SER A 54 33.52 19.96 18.55
CA SER A 54 34.26 18.68 18.65
C SER A 54 34.16 18.15 20.11
N LEU A 55 34.96 17.13 20.48
CA LEU A 55 35.05 16.36 21.74
C LEU A 55 34.20 15.07 21.68
N GLU A 56 34.75 13.87 21.49
CA GLU A 56 36.00 13.23 22.00
C GLU A 56 36.05 13.08 23.52
N ASP A 57 35.86 11.83 23.97
CA ASP A 57 36.43 11.25 25.19
C ASP A 57 36.67 9.74 24.94
N GLU A 58 37.66 9.16 25.62
CA GLU A 58 38.29 7.88 25.22
C GLU A 58 37.59 6.60 25.72
N ASP A 59 37.81 5.50 24.99
CA ASP A 59 37.54 4.12 25.43
C ASP A 59 38.86 3.40 25.73
N PRO A 60 39.22 3.17 27.00
CA PRO A 60 40.45 2.48 27.36
C PRO A 60 40.22 0.97 27.47
N LEU A 61 40.84 0.16 26.58
CA LEU A 61 41.31 -1.23 26.85
C LEU A 61 41.85 -1.95 25.58
N SER A 62 42.89 -1.43 24.91
CA SER A 62 43.59 -2.18 23.85
C SER A 62 45.12 -2.06 23.89
N SER A 63 45.75 -2.68 24.89
CA SER A 63 47.21 -2.66 25.06
C SER A 63 47.81 -4.06 25.29
N SER A 64 47.85 -4.91 24.25
CA SER A 64 48.66 -6.15 24.27
C SER A 64 48.88 -6.80 22.88
N ASN A 65 49.84 -6.31 22.09
CA ASN A 65 51.02 -7.11 21.68
C ASN A 65 52.03 -6.30 20.82
N PRO A 66 53.35 -6.45 21.00
CA PRO A 66 54.36 -5.68 20.26
C PRO A 66 55.17 -6.51 19.23
N GLN A 67 55.93 -5.78 18.39
CA GLN A 67 57.07 -6.22 17.55
C GLN A 67 56.82 -7.01 16.25
N SER A 68 57.03 -6.33 15.12
CA SER A 68 58.01 -6.74 14.10
C SER A 68 58.60 -5.52 13.38
N GLN A 69 59.89 -5.56 13.06
CA GLN A 69 60.70 -4.40 12.65
C GLN A 69 61.12 -4.49 11.16
N GLY A 70 61.39 -3.34 10.52
CA GLY A 70 62.45 -3.26 9.49
C GLY A 70 62.08 -2.51 8.19
N PRO A 71 62.98 -1.71 7.55
CA PRO A 71 62.55 -0.66 6.61
C PRO A 71 63.16 -0.70 5.19
N SER A 72 62.43 -0.20 4.18
CA SER A 72 62.93 0.70 3.10
C SER A 72 61.86 1.05 2.05
N GLY A 73 61.97 2.22 1.40
CA GLY A 73 61.23 2.57 0.16
C GLY A 73 59.98 3.47 0.31
N ARG A 74 60.13 4.77 -0.01
CA ARG A 74 59.03 5.77 -0.19
C ARG A 74 58.31 5.59 -1.54
N PRO A 75 57.17 6.28 -1.86
CA PRO A 75 56.21 7.02 -1.01
C PRO A 75 54.72 6.66 -1.29
N ARG A 76 53.80 6.97 -0.34
CA ARG A 76 52.48 7.59 -0.61
C ARG A 76 51.73 7.90 0.69
N SER A 77 50.86 8.92 0.65
CA SER A 77 50.07 9.36 1.81
C SER A 77 49.06 8.29 2.24
N ALA A 78 49.13 7.86 3.50
CA ALA A 78 48.01 7.19 4.15
C ALA A 78 46.83 8.17 4.25
N ARG A 79 45.69 7.79 3.68
CA ARG A 79 44.39 8.31 4.08
C ARG A 79 43.74 7.23 4.94
N SER A 80 43.35 7.59 6.15
CA SER A 80 42.54 6.76 7.02
C SER A 80 41.19 6.47 6.34
N TYR A 81 40.83 5.20 6.23
CA TYR A 81 39.47 4.79 5.91
C TYR A 81 38.74 4.51 7.22
N SER A 82 37.90 5.45 7.65
CA SER A 82 36.86 5.17 8.64
C SER A 82 35.79 4.33 7.96
N ILE A 83 35.69 3.05 8.30
CA ILE A 83 34.60 2.18 7.84
C ILE A 83 33.34 2.60 8.60
N SER A 84 32.54 3.46 7.98
CA SER A 84 31.16 3.70 8.40
C SER A 84 30.28 2.69 7.69
N SER A 85 29.71 1.74 8.44
CA SER A 85 28.91 0.64 7.91
C SER A 85 27.53 1.09 7.41
N ALA A 86 27.50 1.71 6.24
CA ALA A 86 26.28 1.92 5.45
C ALA A 86 26.16 0.79 4.41
N PHE A 87 25.33 -0.21 4.69
CA PHE A 87 24.99 -1.24 3.71
C PHE A 87 24.06 -0.64 2.64
N ASP A 88 24.59 -0.45 1.43
CA ASP A 88 23.85 0.04 0.27
C ASP A 88 23.08 -1.10 -0.42
N PHE A 89 21.78 -1.20 -0.13
CA PHE A 89 20.87 -2.16 -0.75
C PHE A 89 20.22 -1.67 -2.06
N GLY A 90 20.63 -0.51 -2.61
CA GLY A 90 19.92 0.13 -3.71
C GLY A 90 20.16 -0.44 -5.12
N ALA A 91 21.19 -1.27 -5.31
CA ALA A 91 21.78 -1.49 -6.64
C ALA A 91 21.39 -2.78 -7.39
N THR A 92 20.76 -3.77 -6.74
CA THR A 92 20.55 -5.12 -7.32
C THR A 92 19.11 -5.66 -7.28
N LEU A 93 18.13 -4.87 -6.83
CA LEU A 93 16.72 -5.25 -6.92
C LEU A 93 16.18 -5.08 -8.35
N PHE A 94 15.89 -6.21 -9.01
CA PHE A 94 15.06 -6.22 -10.22
C PHE A 94 13.69 -5.56 -9.93
N PRO A 95 13.14 -4.74 -10.84
CA PRO A 95 11.86 -4.07 -10.61
C PRO A 95 10.68 -5.04 -10.72
N LEU A 96 10.33 -5.68 -9.60
CA LEU A 96 9.13 -6.51 -9.43
C LEU A 96 7.85 -5.65 -9.35
N SER A 97 7.61 -4.82 -10.37
CA SER A 97 6.42 -3.97 -10.49
C SER A 97 5.93 -3.84 -11.94
N GLN A 98 5.61 -4.99 -12.56
CA GLN A 98 4.81 -5.06 -13.79
C GLN A 98 3.68 -6.11 -13.75
N THR A 99 2.99 -6.22 -12.62
CA THR A 99 1.68 -6.87 -12.50
C THR A 99 0.71 -5.94 -11.76
N THR A 100 -0.44 -5.69 -12.40
CA THR A 100 -1.66 -5.02 -11.87
C THR A 100 -1.50 -3.64 -11.20
N GLY A 101 -1.98 -2.60 -11.90
CA GLY A 101 -1.76 -1.18 -11.57
C GLY A 101 -2.27 -0.68 -10.21
N GLY A 102 -1.33 -0.10 -9.45
CA GLY A 102 -1.54 0.80 -8.33
C GLY A 102 -0.34 1.76 -8.25
N TYR A 103 -0.57 3.06 -8.03
CA TYR A 103 0.48 4.08 -8.18
C TYR A 103 1.34 4.30 -6.93
N ALA A 104 2.61 4.65 -7.15
CA ALA A 104 3.66 4.64 -6.13
C ALA A 104 3.50 5.71 -5.01
N PRO A 105 3.84 5.37 -3.75
CA PRO A 105 3.83 6.31 -2.63
C PRO A 105 5.05 7.27 -2.64
N LEU A 106 4.88 8.43 -1.99
CA LEU A 106 5.87 9.52 -1.93
C LEU A 106 6.71 9.46 -0.64
N GLY A 107 8.04 9.40 -0.77
CA GLY A 107 8.96 9.59 0.36
C GLY A 107 10.42 9.40 0.00
N VAL A 108 11.06 10.40 -0.63
CA VAL A 108 12.52 10.41 -0.87
C VAL A 108 13.09 11.75 -0.40
N SER A 109 14.14 11.69 0.42
CA SER A 109 14.78 12.88 1.00
C SER A 109 15.67 13.59 -0.03
N ALA A 110 16.06 14.83 0.25
CA ALA A 110 16.76 15.71 -0.70
C ALA A 110 18.26 15.39 -0.91
N ALA A 111 18.76 14.25 -0.41
CA ALA A 111 20.18 13.89 -0.42
C ALA A 111 20.61 13.08 -1.67
N ASP A 112 19.74 12.25 -2.24
CA ASP A 112 20.13 11.17 -3.18
C ASP A 112 20.24 11.62 -4.65
N ARG A 113 20.89 12.76 -4.91
CA ARG A 113 20.89 13.38 -6.25
C ARG A 113 21.92 12.85 -7.27
N GLU A 114 22.84 11.97 -6.88
CA GLU A 114 23.98 11.59 -7.75
C GLU A 114 24.13 10.09 -8.07
N ALA A 115 23.40 9.16 -7.43
CA ALA A 115 23.49 7.72 -7.71
C ALA A 115 22.13 7.12 -8.10
N GLY A 116 22.04 6.51 -9.29
CA GLY A 116 20.82 5.84 -9.80
C GLY A 116 20.54 6.13 -11.27
N VAL A 117 21.06 5.29 -12.18
CA VAL A 117 21.03 5.53 -13.65
C VAL A 117 20.34 4.39 -14.45
N ALA A 118 19.82 3.36 -13.78
CA ALA A 118 19.44 2.10 -14.45
C ALA A 118 18.06 2.05 -15.13
N ASP A 119 17.07 2.89 -14.78
CA ASP A 119 15.72 2.80 -15.37
C ASP A 119 15.07 4.19 -15.60
N GLY A 120 15.14 4.61 -16.88
CA GLY A 120 14.97 5.98 -17.35
C GLY A 120 13.54 6.43 -17.63
N SER A 121 12.70 6.53 -16.60
CA SER A 121 11.38 7.19 -16.72
C SER A 121 11.46 8.71 -16.46
N LEU A 122 10.66 9.51 -17.18
CA LEU A 122 10.53 10.95 -16.95
C LEU A 122 10.03 11.28 -15.54
N GLU A 123 9.15 10.44 -14.98
CA GLU A 123 8.49 10.65 -13.68
C GLU A 123 9.44 10.54 -12.48
N ARG A 124 10.61 9.90 -12.66
CA ARG A 124 11.69 9.90 -11.66
C ARG A 124 12.52 11.19 -11.68
N ASN A 125 12.50 11.95 -12.78
CA ASN A 125 13.32 13.15 -12.97
C ASN A 125 12.53 14.44 -12.69
N LYS A 126 12.18 14.66 -11.42
CA LYS A 126 11.45 15.86 -10.93
C LYS A 126 12.26 17.15 -11.15
N THR A 127 12.06 17.79 -12.30
CA THR A 127 12.83 18.95 -12.74
C THR A 127 12.04 20.27 -12.68
N LEU A 128 10.71 20.23 -12.83
CA LEU A 128 9.87 21.42 -12.90
C LEU A 128 9.68 22.05 -11.52
N THR A 129 9.85 23.36 -11.47
CA THR A 129 9.60 24.20 -10.28
C THR A 129 8.25 24.91 -10.39
N TYR A 130 7.80 25.52 -9.29
CA TYR A 130 6.69 26.49 -9.29
C TYR A 130 6.80 27.52 -10.42
N MET A 131 7.98 28.13 -10.64
CA MET A 131 8.18 29.11 -11.70
C MET A 131 8.01 28.51 -13.10
N ASN A 132 8.47 27.27 -13.31
CA ASN A 132 8.27 26.58 -14.59
C ASN A 132 6.81 26.18 -14.82
N GLY A 133 6.07 25.83 -13.77
CA GLY A 133 4.63 25.59 -13.86
C GLY A 133 3.84 26.86 -14.17
N LEU A 134 4.18 27.97 -13.51
CA LEU A 134 3.60 29.30 -13.74
C LEU A 134 3.85 29.76 -15.18
N SER A 135 5.12 29.68 -15.61
CA SER A 135 5.59 29.84 -16.98
C SER A 135 4.84 28.99 -17.99
N LEU A 136 4.57 27.72 -17.69
CA LEU A 136 3.83 26.82 -18.57
C LEU A 136 2.36 27.22 -18.72
N VAL A 137 1.65 27.54 -17.62
CA VAL A 137 0.24 27.98 -17.68
C VAL A 137 0.12 29.28 -18.46
N ILE A 138 0.92 30.30 -18.11
CA ILE A 138 0.90 31.59 -18.80
C ILE A 138 1.37 31.45 -20.25
N GLY A 139 2.36 30.59 -20.50
CA GLY A 139 2.83 30.27 -21.83
C GLY A 139 1.75 29.66 -22.73
N LEU A 140 0.98 28.71 -22.20
CA LEU A 140 -0.16 28.07 -22.87
C LEU A 140 -1.33 29.03 -23.10
N VAL A 141 -1.72 29.80 -22.08
CA VAL A 141 -2.93 30.64 -22.14
C VAL A 141 -2.65 31.96 -22.87
N ILE A 142 -1.64 32.73 -22.42
CA ILE A 142 -1.21 33.99 -23.07
C ILE A 142 -0.40 33.64 -24.31
N GLY A 143 -1.08 33.28 -25.39
CA GLY A 143 -0.47 32.92 -26.67
C GLY A 143 -0.93 33.83 -27.80
N SER A 144 -1.53 33.22 -28.82
CA SER A 144 -2.16 33.91 -29.94
C SER A 144 -3.58 34.39 -29.64
N GLY A 145 -4.30 33.75 -28.72
CA GLY A 145 -5.73 33.97 -28.47
C GLY A 145 -6.10 35.42 -28.14
N ILE A 146 -5.38 36.10 -27.24
CA ILE A 146 -5.68 37.51 -26.90
C ILE A 146 -5.50 38.48 -28.07
N PHE A 147 -4.79 38.08 -29.13
CA PHE A 147 -4.50 38.93 -30.29
C PHE A 147 -5.43 38.66 -31.49
N SER A 148 -6.15 37.53 -31.51
CA SER A 148 -7.06 37.13 -32.59
C SER A 148 -8.52 36.88 -32.15
N SER A 149 -8.76 36.40 -30.93
CA SER A 149 -10.11 36.19 -30.39
C SER A 149 -10.95 37.48 -30.21
N PRO A 150 -10.40 38.69 -29.90
CA PRO A 150 -11.22 39.88 -29.69
C PRO A 150 -12.18 40.22 -30.84
N SER A 151 -11.74 40.06 -32.10
CA SER A 151 -12.58 40.21 -33.30
C SER A 151 -13.84 39.35 -33.21
N GLN A 152 -13.67 38.04 -32.94
CA GLN A 152 -14.79 37.10 -32.91
C GLN A 152 -15.65 37.23 -31.65
N VAL A 153 -15.08 37.65 -30.51
CA VAL A 153 -15.86 37.90 -29.30
C VAL A 153 -16.74 39.15 -29.48
N ASN A 154 -16.19 40.25 -30.00
CA ASN A 154 -16.96 41.46 -30.31
C ASN A 154 -18.07 41.19 -31.32
N ALA A 155 -17.75 40.56 -32.46
CA ALA A 155 -18.72 40.29 -33.53
C ALA A 155 -19.90 39.40 -33.10
N ASN A 156 -19.72 38.55 -32.08
CA ASN A 156 -20.82 37.74 -31.52
C ASN A 156 -21.55 38.43 -30.36
N ALA A 157 -20.85 39.21 -29.53
CA ALA A 157 -21.45 39.94 -28.40
C ALA A 157 -22.20 41.22 -28.82
N GLY A 158 -21.84 41.81 -29.96
CA GLY A 158 -22.49 42.99 -30.56
C GLY A 158 -22.14 44.34 -29.92
N SER A 159 -21.56 44.35 -28.70
CA SER A 159 -21.12 45.60 -28.04
C SER A 159 -19.82 45.45 -27.23
N PRO A 160 -19.07 46.54 -27.00
CA PRO A 160 -17.84 46.52 -26.20
C PRO A 160 -18.06 46.01 -24.77
N GLY A 161 -19.13 46.45 -24.11
CA GLY A 161 -19.46 46.08 -22.74
C GLY A 161 -19.88 44.62 -22.62
N ALA A 162 -20.66 44.11 -23.58
CA ALA A 162 -21.03 42.69 -23.64
C ALA A 162 -19.80 41.79 -23.87
N SER A 163 -18.87 42.21 -24.75
CA SER A 163 -17.59 41.53 -24.98
C SER A 163 -16.77 41.40 -23.68
N LEU A 164 -16.62 42.48 -22.91
CA LEU A 164 -15.90 42.44 -21.64
C LEU A 164 -16.58 41.52 -20.60
N ILE A 165 -17.91 41.48 -20.55
CA ILE A 165 -18.64 40.52 -19.70
C ILE A 165 -18.35 39.08 -20.13
N ALA A 166 -18.32 38.80 -21.44
CA ALA A 166 -17.97 37.48 -21.96
C ALA A 166 -16.55 37.06 -21.55
N TRP A 167 -15.57 37.98 -21.60
CA TRP A 167 -14.20 37.74 -21.10
C TRP A 167 -14.15 37.40 -19.60
N VAL A 168 -14.91 38.11 -18.76
CA VAL A 168 -15.01 37.81 -17.32
C VAL A 168 -15.62 36.43 -17.08
N VAL A 169 -16.78 36.14 -17.69
CA VAL A 169 -17.52 34.88 -17.50
C VAL A 169 -16.70 33.69 -17.98
N ALA A 170 -16.08 33.79 -19.17
CA ALA A 170 -15.20 32.74 -19.68
C ALA A 170 -13.94 32.54 -18.82
N GLY A 171 -13.36 33.63 -18.30
CA GLY A 171 -12.23 33.58 -17.37
C GLY A 171 -12.55 32.84 -16.07
N LEU A 172 -13.67 33.17 -15.44
CA LEU A 172 -14.14 32.49 -14.24
C LEU A 172 -14.46 31.02 -14.51
N LEU A 173 -15.13 30.70 -15.63
CA LEU A 173 -15.41 29.33 -16.05
C LEU A 173 -14.12 28.52 -16.27
N ALA A 174 -13.14 29.08 -16.97
CA ALA A 174 -11.85 28.42 -17.17
C ALA A 174 -11.11 28.17 -15.85
N TRP A 175 -11.20 29.11 -14.88
CA TRP A 175 -10.60 28.94 -13.56
C TRP A 175 -11.29 27.84 -12.74
N THR A 176 -12.62 27.70 -12.78
CA THR A 176 -13.31 26.59 -12.09
C THR A 176 -12.93 25.23 -12.68
N GLY A 177 -12.78 25.14 -14.01
CA GLY A 177 -12.25 23.95 -14.68
C GLY A 177 -10.80 23.65 -14.26
N ALA A 178 -9.90 24.64 -14.34
CA ALA A 178 -8.49 24.50 -13.98
C ALA A 178 -8.28 24.13 -12.50
N ALA A 179 -9.09 24.67 -11.59
CA ALA A 179 -9.09 24.30 -10.16
C ALA A 179 -9.55 22.85 -9.95
N SER A 180 -10.60 22.41 -10.65
CA SER A 180 -11.05 21.01 -10.61
C SER A 180 -9.96 20.05 -11.13
N TYR A 181 -9.27 20.45 -12.20
CA TYR A 181 -8.11 19.73 -12.72
C TYR A 181 -6.93 19.67 -11.74
N ALA A 182 -6.66 20.75 -10.99
CA ALA A 182 -5.59 20.78 -10.00
C ALA A 182 -5.83 19.83 -8.81
N GLU A 183 -7.08 19.52 -8.47
CA GLU A 183 -7.41 18.46 -7.50
C GLU A 183 -7.12 17.06 -8.05
N LEU A 184 -7.51 16.79 -9.31
CA LEU A 184 -7.15 15.52 -9.97
C LEU A 184 -5.63 15.34 -10.08
N GLY A 185 -4.89 16.37 -10.48
CA GLY A 185 -3.43 16.33 -10.54
C GLY A 185 -2.75 16.27 -9.16
N GLY A 186 -3.34 16.86 -8.13
CA GLY A 186 -2.87 16.73 -6.75
C GLY A 186 -3.10 15.33 -6.16
N ALA A 187 -4.20 14.67 -6.54
CA ALA A 187 -4.52 13.30 -6.10
C ALA A 187 -3.81 12.22 -6.94
N ILE A 188 -3.56 12.49 -8.23
CA ILE A 188 -3.00 11.54 -9.21
C ILE A 188 -1.83 12.25 -9.95
N PRO A 189 -0.63 12.34 -9.32
CA PRO A 189 0.45 13.22 -9.77
C PRO A 189 1.35 12.58 -10.84
N LEU A 190 0.78 12.30 -12.01
CA LEU A 190 1.41 11.53 -13.08
C LEU A 190 1.45 12.30 -14.40
N ASN A 191 2.30 11.85 -15.32
CA ASN A 191 2.32 12.41 -16.68
C ASN A 191 1.20 11.78 -17.51
N GLY A 192 0.53 12.59 -18.35
CA GLY A 192 -0.64 12.16 -19.15
C GLY A 192 -1.98 12.75 -18.72
N GLY A 193 -2.09 13.33 -17.51
CA GLY A 193 -3.24 14.15 -17.09
C GLY A 193 -4.61 13.46 -17.30
N SER A 194 -5.51 14.08 -18.07
CA SER A 194 -6.85 13.53 -18.39
C SER A 194 -6.83 12.08 -18.89
N GLN A 195 -5.78 11.65 -19.61
CA GLN A 195 -5.65 10.26 -20.07
C GLN A 195 -5.62 9.27 -18.90
N VAL A 196 -4.86 9.61 -17.85
CA VAL A 196 -4.73 8.81 -16.64
C VAL A 196 -6.00 8.93 -15.78
N TYR A 197 -6.55 10.14 -15.65
CA TYR A 197 -7.76 10.38 -14.85
C TYR A 197 -8.96 9.62 -15.42
N LEU A 198 -9.22 9.73 -16.73
CA LEU A 198 -10.32 9.03 -17.39
C LEU A 198 -10.12 7.51 -17.39
N SER A 199 -8.87 7.02 -17.53
CA SER A 199 -8.58 5.59 -17.39
C SER A 199 -8.89 5.06 -15.98
N LYS A 200 -8.49 5.78 -14.93
CA LYS A 200 -8.77 5.42 -13.53
C LYS A 200 -10.26 5.49 -13.17
N ILE A 201 -11.00 6.46 -13.71
CA ILE A 201 -12.40 6.70 -13.36
C ILE A 201 -13.36 5.82 -14.17
N PHE A 202 -13.16 5.72 -15.48
CA PHE A 202 -14.07 5.08 -16.44
C PHE A 202 -13.47 3.87 -17.19
N GLY A 203 -12.22 3.49 -16.92
CA GLY A 203 -11.54 2.33 -17.51
C GLY A 203 -10.69 2.63 -18.76
N GLU A 204 -9.86 1.66 -19.18
CA GLU A 204 -8.86 1.84 -20.26
C GLU A 204 -9.46 2.39 -21.56
N LEU A 205 -10.69 2.01 -21.92
CA LEU A 205 -11.35 2.52 -23.14
C LEU A 205 -11.53 4.04 -23.10
N ALA A 206 -11.95 4.63 -21.97
CA ALA A 206 -12.13 6.07 -21.85
C ALA A 206 -10.79 6.82 -21.89
N GLY A 207 -9.75 6.25 -21.27
CA GLY A 207 -8.37 6.74 -21.39
C GLY A 207 -7.88 6.71 -22.84
N PHE A 208 -8.12 5.61 -23.56
CA PHE A 208 -7.76 5.46 -24.96
C PHE A 208 -8.51 6.43 -25.88
N LEU A 209 -9.83 6.58 -25.73
CA LEU A 209 -10.63 7.49 -26.56
C LEU A 209 -10.21 8.95 -26.37
N PHE A 210 -9.86 9.34 -25.13
CA PHE A 210 -9.23 10.63 -24.87
C PHE A 210 -7.86 10.75 -25.57
N THR A 211 -6.98 9.75 -25.48
CA THR A 211 -5.69 9.74 -26.18
C THR A 211 -5.86 9.86 -27.70
N TRP A 212 -6.76 9.07 -28.28
CA TRP A 212 -7.09 9.04 -29.70
C TRP A 212 -7.48 10.43 -30.20
N CYS A 213 -8.46 11.07 -29.55
CA CYS A 213 -8.87 12.43 -29.90
C CYS A 213 -7.79 13.48 -29.59
N SER A 214 -7.11 13.38 -28.45
CA SER A 214 -6.18 14.41 -28.01
C SER A 214 -4.88 14.43 -28.83
N VAL A 215 -4.36 13.26 -29.20
CA VAL A 215 -3.12 13.14 -30.00
C VAL A 215 -3.36 13.42 -31.48
N LEU A 216 -4.51 12.99 -32.04
CA LEU A 216 -4.79 13.14 -33.48
C LEU A 216 -5.54 14.43 -33.85
N VAL A 217 -6.24 15.07 -32.89
CA VAL A 217 -7.05 16.28 -33.14
C VAL A 217 -6.64 17.43 -32.23
N LEU A 218 -6.83 17.30 -30.91
CA LEU A 218 -6.80 18.47 -30.01
C LEU A 218 -5.42 19.12 -29.92
N LYS A 219 -4.35 18.34 -29.77
CA LYS A 219 -2.98 18.86 -29.64
C LYS A 219 -2.41 19.39 -30.96
N PRO A 220 -2.51 18.67 -32.10
CA PRO A 220 -2.05 19.20 -33.39
C PRO A 220 -2.85 20.42 -33.85
N GLY A 221 -4.17 20.43 -33.69
CA GLY A 221 -5.03 21.55 -34.09
C GLY A 221 -4.71 22.84 -33.32
N SER A 222 -4.60 22.76 -31.99
CA SER A 222 -4.19 23.89 -31.14
C SER A 222 -2.80 24.43 -31.51
N ALA A 223 -1.81 23.55 -31.75
CA ALA A 223 -0.48 23.96 -32.18
C ALA A 223 -0.47 24.59 -33.60
N ALA A 224 -1.30 24.08 -34.52
CA ALA A 224 -1.42 24.60 -35.88
C ALA A 224 -2.04 26.01 -35.89
N ILE A 225 -3.08 26.25 -35.07
CA ILE A 225 -3.68 27.58 -34.88
C ILE A 225 -2.64 28.61 -34.42
N ILE A 226 -1.83 28.27 -33.39
CA ILE A 226 -0.76 29.15 -32.90
C ILE A 226 0.30 29.40 -33.99
N ALA A 227 0.67 28.36 -34.74
CA ALA A 227 1.70 28.46 -35.78
C ALA A 227 1.23 29.29 -37.00
N ILE A 228 -0.03 29.20 -37.41
CA ILE A 228 -0.61 30.01 -38.50
C ILE A 228 -0.60 31.49 -38.12
N ILE A 229 -1.04 31.83 -36.91
CA ILE A 229 -1.02 33.22 -36.42
C ILE A 229 0.42 33.73 -36.32
N PHE A 230 1.35 32.92 -35.81
CA PHE A 230 2.78 33.26 -35.83
C PHE A 230 3.28 33.57 -37.25
N GLY A 231 2.94 32.73 -38.24
CA GLY A 231 3.30 32.94 -39.63
C GLY A 231 2.75 34.25 -40.20
N GLU A 232 1.47 34.52 -39.99
CA GLU A 232 0.82 35.75 -40.45
C GLU A 232 1.43 37.02 -39.82
N TYR A 233 1.67 37.01 -38.51
CA TYR A 233 2.26 38.14 -37.80
C TYR A 233 3.72 38.41 -38.22
N VAL A 234 4.54 37.37 -38.40
CA VAL A 234 5.90 37.52 -38.91
C VAL A 234 5.90 38.04 -40.34
N VAL A 235 5.03 37.53 -41.21
CA VAL A 235 4.98 37.97 -42.61
C VAL A 235 4.51 39.43 -42.72
N ARG A 236 3.48 39.84 -41.98
CA ARG A 236 3.06 41.26 -41.89
C ARG A 236 4.17 42.18 -41.35
N ALA A 237 5.05 41.69 -40.47
CA ALA A 237 6.20 42.45 -39.98
C ALA A 237 7.22 42.78 -41.09
N PHE A 238 7.38 41.92 -42.12
CA PHE A 238 8.33 42.12 -43.21
C PHE A 238 7.71 42.71 -44.49
N VAL A 239 6.44 42.43 -44.76
CA VAL A 239 5.73 42.86 -45.98
C VAL A 239 5.04 44.22 -45.79
N GLY A 240 4.77 44.62 -44.55
CA GLY A 240 4.07 45.87 -44.20
C GLY A 240 2.65 45.63 -43.70
N ALA A 241 2.15 46.54 -42.85
CA ALA A 241 0.84 46.41 -42.22
C ALA A 241 -0.35 46.61 -43.20
N ASP A 242 -0.13 47.38 -44.27
CA ASP A 242 -1.15 47.81 -45.23
C ASP A 242 -1.47 46.76 -46.32
N VAL A 243 -0.75 45.64 -46.36
CA VAL A 243 -0.93 44.60 -47.38
C VAL A 243 -1.98 43.58 -46.93
N GLU A 244 -3.23 43.80 -47.33
CA GLU A 244 -4.38 42.98 -46.93
C GLU A 244 -4.31 41.52 -47.45
N THR A 245 -3.70 41.29 -48.62
CA THR A 245 -3.66 39.97 -49.27
C THR A 245 -2.24 39.47 -49.51
N VAL A 246 -1.70 38.69 -48.58
CA VAL A 246 -0.47 37.91 -48.79
C VAL A 246 -0.81 36.45 -49.11
N ASN A 247 -0.05 35.83 -50.01
CA ASN A 247 -0.26 34.42 -50.40
C ASN A 247 -0.24 33.51 -49.15
N PRO A 248 -1.32 32.76 -48.84
CA PRO A 248 -1.42 31.92 -47.64
C PRO A 248 -0.28 30.90 -47.48
N TRP A 249 0.33 30.44 -48.58
CA TRP A 249 1.45 29.52 -48.53
C TRP A 249 2.73 30.14 -47.94
N ILE A 250 2.92 31.46 -48.04
CA ILE A 250 4.05 32.16 -47.40
C ILE A 250 3.87 32.13 -45.88
N ASN A 251 2.67 32.47 -45.38
CA ASN A 251 2.33 32.39 -43.96
C ASN A 251 2.50 30.95 -43.43
N LYS A 252 2.06 29.93 -44.19
CA LYS A 252 2.24 28.51 -43.86
C LYS A 252 3.71 28.08 -43.87
N ALA A 253 4.55 28.58 -44.78
CA ALA A 253 5.98 28.28 -44.80
C ALA A 253 6.71 28.84 -43.56
N VAL A 254 6.39 30.06 -43.13
CA VAL A 254 6.92 30.63 -41.89
C VAL A 254 6.42 29.87 -40.66
N ALA A 255 5.15 29.44 -40.66
CA ALA A 255 4.59 28.58 -39.62
C ALA A 255 5.34 27.25 -39.49
N PHE A 256 5.71 26.60 -40.60
CA PHE A 256 6.54 25.39 -40.59
C PHE A 256 7.92 25.63 -39.96
N GLY A 257 8.57 26.76 -40.28
CA GLY A 257 9.83 27.17 -39.66
C GLY A 257 9.71 27.31 -38.14
N GLY A 258 8.64 27.96 -37.66
CA GLY A 258 8.35 28.10 -36.23
C GLY A 258 8.15 26.73 -35.53
N ILE A 259 7.36 25.83 -36.12
CA ILE A 259 7.14 24.47 -35.61
C ILE A 259 8.45 23.69 -35.55
N PHE A 260 9.28 23.76 -36.61
CA PHE A 260 10.56 23.06 -36.67
C PHE A 260 11.52 23.52 -35.57
N VAL A 261 11.72 24.84 -35.43
CA VAL A 261 12.61 25.42 -34.40
C VAL A 261 12.15 25.03 -32.99
N VAL A 262 10.86 25.16 -32.69
CA VAL A 262 10.31 24.79 -31.37
C VAL A 262 10.44 23.29 -31.09
N THR A 263 10.18 22.44 -32.09
CA THR A 263 10.33 20.98 -31.97
C THR A 263 11.81 20.62 -31.70
N LEU A 264 12.73 21.21 -32.45
CA LEU A 264 14.18 20.99 -32.30
C LEU A 264 14.68 21.37 -30.90
N LEU A 265 14.27 22.53 -30.37
CA LEU A 265 14.62 22.97 -29.01
C LEU A 265 14.11 21.99 -27.93
N ASN A 266 12.89 21.48 -28.08
CA ASN A 266 12.30 20.48 -27.17
C ASN A 266 13.00 19.12 -27.26
N CYS A 267 13.47 18.72 -28.45
CA CYS A 267 14.27 17.51 -28.64
C CYS A 267 15.68 17.62 -28.04
N ILE A 268 16.32 18.80 -28.11
CA ILE A 268 17.68 19.03 -27.58
C ILE A 268 17.71 18.94 -26.05
N SER A 269 16.83 19.67 -25.35
CA SER A 269 16.79 19.66 -23.88
C SER A 269 15.49 20.21 -23.31
N THR A 270 14.80 19.39 -22.52
CA THR A 270 13.60 19.77 -21.79
C THR A 270 13.84 20.87 -20.76
N ARG A 271 15.04 20.96 -20.17
CA ARG A 271 15.41 22.06 -19.26
C ARG A 271 15.60 23.38 -20.00
N VAL A 272 16.12 23.34 -21.23
CA VAL A 272 16.27 24.55 -22.06
C VAL A 272 14.90 25.02 -22.53
N ALA A 273 14.03 24.12 -23.01
CA ALA A 273 12.65 24.45 -23.37
C ALA A 273 11.86 25.09 -22.21
N ALA A 274 12.03 24.60 -20.96
CA ALA A 274 11.43 25.20 -19.78
C ALA A 274 11.96 26.61 -19.46
N ARG A 275 13.28 26.81 -19.46
CA ARG A 275 13.91 28.14 -19.24
C ARG A 275 13.52 29.17 -20.31
N ILE A 276 13.43 28.74 -21.57
CA ILE A 276 12.95 29.58 -22.68
C ILE A 276 11.49 29.97 -22.45
N GLY A 277 10.66 29.07 -21.92
CA GLY A 277 9.31 29.39 -21.45
C GLY A 277 9.31 30.48 -20.38
N ASP A 278 10.16 30.36 -19.35
CA ASP A 278 10.23 31.32 -18.24
C ASP A 278 10.56 32.74 -18.74
N LEU A 279 11.47 32.84 -19.72
CA LEU A 279 11.83 34.09 -20.38
C LEU A 279 10.68 34.69 -21.18
N PHE A 280 9.99 33.88 -22.00
CA PHE A 280 8.82 34.35 -22.76
C PHE A 280 7.65 34.75 -21.87
N MET A 281 7.46 34.11 -20.72
CA MET A 281 6.43 34.48 -19.74
C MET A 281 6.64 35.91 -19.20
N PHE A 282 7.88 36.30 -18.89
CA PHE A 282 8.19 37.68 -18.48
C PHE A 282 7.88 38.69 -19.59
N PHE A 283 8.35 38.44 -20.82
CA PHE A 283 8.10 39.34 -21.95
C PHE A 283 6.61 39.50 -22.28
N LYS A 284 5.81 38.43 -22.13
CA LYS A 284 4.35 38.47 -22.32
C LYS A 284 3.66 39.46 -21.38
N PHE A 285 4.02 39.48 -20.09
CA PHE A 285 3.46 40.45 -19.15
C PHE A 285 3.92 41.88 -19.43
N VAL A 286 5.19 42.09 -19.74
CA VAL A 286 5.70 43.42 -20.11
C VAL A 286 4.97 43.96 -21.34
N ALA A 287 4.71 43.11 -22.34
CA ALA A 287 3.95 43.47 -23.53
C ALA A 287 2.50 43.88 -23.22
N LEU A 288 1.75 43.07 -22.45
CA LEU A 288 0.35 43.36 -22.13
C LEU A 288 0.21 44.57 -21.18
N LEU A 289 1.13 44.74 -20.23
CA LEU A 289 1.19 45.94 -19.39
C LEU A 289 1.51 47.18 -20.24
N GLY A 290 2.40 47.05 -21.23
CA GLY A 290 2.67 48.09 -22.23
C GLY A 290 1.41 48.50 -23.00
N VAL A 291 0.68 47.55 -23.59
CA VAL A 291 -0.63 47.79 -24.25
C VAL A 291 -1.59 48.53 -23.32
N THR A 292 -1.66 48.10 -22.06
CA THR A 292 -2.53 48.70 -21.03
C THR A 292 -2.18 50.18 -20.82
N ILE A 293 -0.92 50.47 -20.50
CA ILE A 293 -0.43 51.83 -20.23
C ILE A 293 -0.59 52.73 -21.47
N ILE A 294 -0.25 52.23 -22.65
CA ILE A 294 -0.38 52.97 -23.92
C ILE A 294 -1.84 53.34 -24.19
N GLY A 295 -2.78 52.41 -24.02
CA GLY A 295 -4.22 52.68 -24.22
C GLY A 295 -4.76 53.73 -23.26
N ILE A 296 -4.33 53.72 -21.99
CA ILE A 296 -4.69 54.75 -21.00
C ILE A 296 -4.11 56.11 -21.37
N ILE A 297 -2.83 56.18 -21.79
CA ILE A 297 -2.20 57.42 -22.25
C ILE A 297 -2.94 58.00 -23.45
N VAL A 298 -3.30 57.17 -24.44
CA VAL A 298 -4.07 57.60 -25.63
C VAL A 298 -5.47 58.08 -25.24
N ALA A 299 -6.16 57.42 -24.32
CA ALA A 299 -7.48 57.83 -23.84
C ALA A 299 -7.45 59.21 -23.13
N ILE A 300 -6.38 59.52 -22.40
CA ILE A 300 -6.20 60.80 -21.71
C ILE A 300 -5.74 61.91 -22.68
N THR A 301 -4.79 61.61 -23.56
CA THR A 301 -4.14 62.62 -24.44
C THR A 301 -4.85 62.84 -25.77
N GLY A 302 -5.66 61.88 -26.24
CA GLY A 302 -6.24 61.90 -27.58
C GLY A 302 -5.22 61.71 -28.71
N HIS A 303 -4.02 61.20 -28.41
CA HIS A 303 -2.95 61.03 -29.40
C HIS A 303 -3.25 59.91 -30.41
N SER A 304 -2.97 60.15 -31.69
CA SER A 304 -3.14 59.20 -32.79
C SER A 304 -2.15 59.54 -33.90
N SER A 305 -1.33 58.58 -34.32
CA SER A 305 -0.34 58.77 -35.39
C SER A 305 -0.95 58.58 -36.77
N THR A 306 -1.94 57.67 -36.91
CA THR A 306 -2.61 57.37 -38.17
C THR A 306 -4.10 57.72 -38.10
N GLY A 307 -4.50 58.83 -38.73
CA GLY A 307 -5.89 59.32 -38.72
C GLY A 307 -6.37 59.84 -37.36
N SER A 308 -7.68 60.06 -37.19
CA SER A 308 -8.27 60.61 -35.96
C SER A 308 -8.33 59.60 -34.81
N ALA A 309 -8.10 60.06 -33.57
CA ALA A 309 -8.23 59.23 -32.36
C ALA A 309 -9.67 58.74 -32.13
N ASN A 310 -9.82 57.52 -31.59
CA ASN A 310 -11.14 56.96 -31.30
C ASN A 310 -11.88 57.75 -30.20
N LYS A 311 -13.18 57.97 -30.41
CA LYS A 311 -14.09 58.61 -29.45
C LYS A 311 -15.33 57.76 -29.14
N GLU A 312 -15.55 56.65 -29.85
CA GLU A 312 -16.73 55.78 -29.68
C GLU A 312 -16.88 55.30 -28.24
N TRP A 313 -15.79 54.96 -27.57
CA TRP A 313 -15.75 54.52 -26.16
C TRP A 313 -16.29 55.54 -25.14
N LYS A 314 -16.62 56.78 -25.52
CA LYS A 314 -17.18 57.78 -24.60
C LYS A 314 -18.70 57.63 -24.36
N SER A 315 -19.40 56.84 -25.17
CA SER A 315 -20.84 56.56 -25.05
C SER A 315 -21.18 55.17 -25.59
N GLY A 316 -22.42 54.69 -25.45
CA GLY A 316 -22.88 53.50 -26.19
C GLY A 316 -22.26 52.15 -25.81
N TRP A 317 -21.64 51.99 -24.64
CA TRP A 317 -20.91 50.74 -24.23
C TRP A 317 -21.72 49.44 -24.38
N PHE A 318 -23.04 49.49 -24.28
CA PHE A 318 -23.95 48.34 -24.41
C PHE A 318 -24.93 48.49 -25.59
N GLU A 319 -24.76 49.52 -26.42
CA GLU A 319 -25.56 49.73 -27.62
C GLU A 319 -25.20 48.67 -28.66
N GLY A 320 -26.20 48.12 -29.37
CA GLY A 320 -25.99 47.00 -30.30
C GLY A 320 -25.75 45.62 -29.67
N THR A 321 -25.84 45.48 -28.33
CA THR A 321 -25.65 44.18 -27.66
C THR A 321 -26.56 43.10 -28.25
N ASN A 322 -25.97 42.00 -28.70
CA ASN A 322 -26.71 40.86 -29.23
C ASN A 322 -27.43 40.14 -28.08
N LEU A 323 -28.73 39.84 -28.26
CA LEU A 323 -29.54 39.14 -27.26
C LEU A 323 -29.69 37.63 -27.56
N ASP A 324 -29.16 37.15 -28.69
CA ASP A 324 -29.21 35.72 -29.03
C ASP A 324 -28.28 34.89 -28.13
N ILE A 325 -28.89 33.95 -27.41
CA ILE A 325 -28.24 32.98 -26.54
C ILE A 325 -27.25 32.08 -27.32
N SER A 326 -27.48 31.82 -28.62
CA SER A 326 -26.51 31.10 -29.45
C SER A 326 -25.25 31.93 -29.70
N ALA A 327 -25.37 33.21 -30.08
CA ALA A 327 -24.23 34.10 -30.26
C ALA A 327 -23.38 34.23 -28.98
N TRP A 328 -24.01 34.36 -27.81
CA TRP A 328 -23.29 34.33 -26.52
C TRP A 328 -22.58 33.00 -26.25
N ALA A 329 -23.20 31.86 -26.57
CA ALA A 329 -22.54 30.56 -26.44
C ALA A 329 -21.33 30.42 -27.39
N VAL A 330 -21.44 30.88 -28.63
CA VAL A 330 -20.31 30.93 -29.59
C VAL A 330 -19.22 31.85 -29.06
N ALA A 331 -19.55 33.07 -28.60
CA ALA A 331 -18.59 33.99 -27.99
C ALA A 331 -17.81 33.33 -26.84
N LEU A 332 -18.49 32.65 -25.92
CA LEU A 332 -17.85 31.93 -24.81
C LEU A 332 -16.98 30.76 -25.29
N ILE A 333 -17.33 30.05 -26.37
CA ILE A 333 -16.49 28.99 -26.96
C ILE A 333 -15.20 29.57 -27.58
N GLN A 334 -15.23 30.79 -28.14
CA GLN A 334 -14.02 31.45 -28.67
C GLN A 334 -12.96 31.77 -27.60
N HIS A 335 -13.31 31.67 -26.32
CA HIS A 335 -12.38 31.80 -25.20
C HIS A 335 -11.64 30.48 -24.84
N SER A 336 -11.71 29.46 -25.71
CA SER A 336 -11.13 28.13 -25.48
C SER A 336 -9.66 28.15 -25.01
N SER A 337 -8.84 29.12 -25.43
CA SER A 337 -7.46 29.29 -24.94
C SER A 337 -7.34 29.44 -23.41
N LEU A 338 -8.34 29.98 -22.71
CA LEU A 338 -8.32 30.07 -21.24
C LEU A 338 -8.36 28.69 -20.57
N THR A 339 -8.99 27.71 -21.23
CA THR A 339 -9.05 26.31 -20.77
C THR A 339 -7.73 25.57 -20.97
N ASP A 340 -6.76 26.13 -21.70
CA ASP A 340 -5.44 25.52 -21.94
C ASP A 340 -4.60 25.42 -20.66
N SER A 341 -4.93 26.22 -19.63
CA SER A 341 -4.40 26.09 -18.26
C SER A 341 -4.51 24.67 -17.68
N THR A 342 -5.56 23.93 -18.04
CA THR A 342 -5.75 22.51 -17.66
C THR A 342 -4.60 21.61 -18.13
N LYS A 343 -3.96 21.95 -19.25
CA LYS A 343 -2.95 21.14 -19.94
C LYS A 343 -1.63 21.02 -19.15
N THR A 344 -1.42 21.84 -18.12
CA THR A 344 -0.31 21.68 -17.15
C THR A 344 -0.36 20.34 -16.42
N ASN A 345 -1.55 19.71 -16.31
CA ASN A 345 -1.71 18.38 -15.71
C ASN A 345 -1.06 17.24 -16.53
N TYR A 346 -0.65 17.48 -17.78
CA TYR A 346 0.10 16.49 -18.55
C TYR A 346 1.55 16.31 -18.10
N VAL A 347 2.07 17.22 -17.26
CA VAL A 347 3.47 17.22 -16.78
C VAL A 347 3.57 17.17 -15.24
N THR A 348 2.49 16.81 -14.55
CA THR A 348 2.42 16.80 -13.07
C THR A 348 3.49 15.91 -12.43
N GLY A 349 3.83 14.78 -13.06
CA GLY A 349 4.87 13.86 -12.59
C GLY A 349 6.29 14.44 -12.64
N GLU A 350 6.52 15.52 -13.41
CA GLU A 350 7.82 16.21 -13.49
C GLU A 350 7.97 17.36 -12.46
N PHE A 351 6.92 17.73 -11.71
CA PHE A 351 7.00 18.74 -10.64
C PHE A 351 7.80 18.23 -9.43
N LYS A 352 8.53 19.15 -8.78
CA LYS A 352 9.20 18.87 -7.50
C LYS A 352 8.21 18.59 -6.37
N ASN A 353 7.23 19.46 -6.16
CA ASN A 353 6.19 19.29 -5.14
C ASN A 353 4.78 19.39 -5.76
N PRO A 354 4.31 18.43 -6.59
CA PRO A 354 3.04 18.54 -7.33
C PRO A 354 1.86 18.94 -6.42
N ASN A 355 1.75 18.31 -5.26
CA ASN A 355 0.71 18.52 -4.25
C ASN A 355 0.57 19.97 -3.75
N LYS A 356 1.63 20.78 -3.83
CA LYS A 356 1.65 22.19 -3.39
C LYS A 356 1.83 23.16 -4.56
N ASP A 357 2.72 22.83 -5.49
CA ASP A 357 3.12 23.72 -6.58
C ASP A 357 2.02 23.83 -7.65
N LEU A 358 1.35 22.72 -8.02
CA LEU A 358 0.32 22.73 -9.07
C LEU A 358 -0.92 23.57 -8.68
N PRO A 359 -1.54 23.42 -7.50
CA PRO A 359 -2.67 24.27 -7.10
C PRO A 359 -2.29 25.75 -6.98
N ARG A 360 -1.09 26.04 -6.46
CA ARG A 360 -0.56 27.42 -6.37
C ARG A 360 -0.40 28.03 -7.75
N VAL A 361 0.24 27.31 -8.68
CA VAL A 361 0.42 27.74 -10.08
C VAL A 361 -0.91 28.13 -10.72
N ILE A 362 -1.96 27.32 -10.56
CA ILE A 362 -3.29 27.63 -11.12
C ILE A 362 -3.90 28.89 -10.47
N HIS A 363 -3.91 28.98 -9.14
CA HIS A 363 -4.52 30.11 -8.43
C HIS A 363 -3.73 31.42 -8.54
N THR A 364 -2.43 31.39 -8.84
CA THR A 364 -1.67 32.60 -9.17
C THR A 364 -1.79 32.97 -10.65
N ALA A 365 -1.79 32.00 -11.57
CA ALA A 365 -1.83 32.27 -13.01
C ALA A 365 -3.20 32.79 -13.47
N MET A 366 -4.30 32.12 -13.09
CA MET A 366 -5.62 32.42 -13.67
C MET A 366 -6.09 33.86 -13.42
N PRO A 367 -6.02 34.43 -12.19
CA PRO A 367 -6.40 35.83 -11.97
C PRO A 367 -5.53 36.81 -12.76
N LEU A 368 -4.23 36.54 -12.83
CA LEU A 368 -3.25 37.39 -13.50
C LEU A 368 -3.49 37.45 -15.01
N VAL A 369 -3.86 36.31 -15.61
CA VAL A 369 -4.25 36.23 -17.03
C VAL A 369 -5.58 36.93 -17.29
N ILE A 370 -6.62 36.66 -16.48
CA ILE A 370 -7.95 37.28 -16.64
C ILE A 370 -7.83 38.81 -16.57
N LEU A 371 -7.12 39.33 -15.57
CA LEU A 371 -6.87 40.77 -15.44
C LEU A 371 -6.12 41.33 -16.64
N SER A 372 -5.04 40.67 -17.09
CA SER A 372 -4.26 41.11 -18.25
C SER A 372 -5.09 41.13 -19.55
N TYR A 373 -6.02 40.19 -19.71
CA TYR A 373 -6.89 40.10 -20.89
C TYR A 373 -7.97 41.18 -20.89
N LEU A 374 -8.58 41.46 -19.74
CA LEU A 374 -9.55 42.55 -19.61
C LEU A 374 -8.88 43.90 -19.88
N LEU A 375 -7.71 44.15 -19.28
CA LEU A 375 -6.95 45.38 -19.49
C LEU A 375 -6.52 45.57 -20.96
N ALA A 376 -6.07 44.51 -21.62
CA ALA A 376 -5.73 44.56 -23.05
C ALA A 376 -6.94 44.87 -23.94
N ASN A 377 -8.09 44.21 -23.72
CA ASN A 377 -9.31 44.48 -24.49
C ASN A 377 -9.84 45.91 -24.25
N ILE A 378 -9.81 46.39 -23.00
CA ILE A 378 -10.15 47.79 -22.67
C ILE A 378 -9.25 48.74 -23.47
N SER A 379 -7.92 48.51 -23.49
CA SER A 379 -7.01 49.34 -24.29
C SER A 379 -7.25 49.26 -25.80
N TYR A 380 -7.65 48.10 -26.34
CA TYR A 380 -8.06 48.00 -27.75
C TYR A 380 -9.29 48.87 -28.04
N ILE A 381 -10.32 48.82 -27.19
CA ILE A 381 -11.55 49.63 -27.32
C ILE A 381 -11.25 51.14 -27.19
N LEU A 382 -10.34 51.53 -26.30
CA LEU A 382 -9.94 52.94 -26.11
C LEU A 382 -9.23 53.54 -27.34
N VAL A 383 -8.52 52.72 -28.13
CA VAL A 383 -7.65 53.17 -29.23
C VAL A 383 -8.26 52.93 -30.62
N LEU A 384 -8.94 51.81 -30.83
CA LEU A 384 -9.48 51.37 -32.12
C LEU A 384 -11.02 51.45 -32.16
N PRO A 385 -11.61 51.89 -33.28
CA PRO A 385 -13.06 51.78 -33.51
C PRO A 385 -13.56 50.34 -33.45
N HIS A 386 -14.82 50.12 -33.07
CA HIS A 386 -15.39 48.78 -32.90
C HIS A 386 -15.30 47.95 -34.19
N SER A 387 -15.66 48.55 -35.32
CA SER A 387 -15.63 47.93 -36.65
C SER A 387 -14.23 47.49 -37.08
N THR A 388 -13.18 48.22 -36.67
CA THR A 388 -11.78 47.84 -36.92
C THR A 388 -11.38 46.60 -36.12
N ILE A 389 -11.84 46.48 -34.88
CA ILE A 389 -11.59 45.30 -34.03
C ILE A 389 -12.29 44.08 -34.60
N GLU A 390 -13.53 44.22 -35.07
CA GLU A 390 -14.31 43.12 -35.68
C GLU A 390 -13.68 42.64 -37.01
N ALA A 391 -13.25 43.56 -37.86
CA ALA A 391 -12.76 43.23 -39.22
C ALA A 391 -11.36 42.57 -39.26
N THR A 392 -10.56 42.65 -38.20
CA THR A 392 -9.14 42.25 -38.24
C THR A 392 -8.79 41.07 -37.32
N ASN A 393 -8.08 40.06 -37.87
CA ASN A 393 -7.45 39.01 -37.07
C ASN A 393 -6.13 39.46 -36.42
N THR A 394 -5.64 40.67 -36.72
CA THR A 394 -4.34 41.18 -36.25
C THR A 394 -4.47 42.48 -35.44
N VAL A 395 -5.34 42.48 -34.43
CA VAL A 395 -5.74 43.67 -33.65
C VAL A 395 -4.55 44.42 -33.07
N ALA A 396 -3.51 43.71 -32.61
CA ALA A 396 -2.30 44.31 -32.06
C ALA A 396 -1.46 45.10 -33.10
N ILE A 397 -1.48 44.72 -34.38
CA ILE A 397 -0.77 45.45 -35.44
C ILE A 397 -1.51 46.77 -35.71
N GLN A 398 -2.83 46.71 -35.82
CA GLN A 398 -3.70 47.89 -36.00
C GLN A 398 -3.59 48.85 -34.80
N PHE A 399 -3.53 48.34 -33.58
CA PHE A 399 -3.25 49.13 -32.37
C PHE A 399 -1.88 49.82 -32.44
N GLY A 400 -0.84 49.08 -32.84
CA GLY A 400 0.51 49.61 -33.00
C GLY A 400 0.59 50.73 -34.04
N ASP A 401 -0.05 50.53 -35.20
CA ASP A 401 -0.12 51.54 -36.25
C ASP A 401 -0.86 52.80 -35.80
N LYS A 402 -2.03 52.62 -35.19
CA LYS A 402 -2.86 53.75 -34.73
C LYS A 402 -2.10 54.69 -33.80
N VAL A 403 -1.25 54.14 -32.92
CA VAL A 403 -0.52 54.91 -31.89
C VAL A 403 0.84 55.43 -32.37
N PHE A 404 1.63 54.64 -33.12
CA PHE A 404 3.00 55.01 -33.50
C PHE A 404 3.33 54.81 -35.00
N GLY A 405 2.32 54.68 -35.86
CA GLY A 405 2.45 54.41 -37.29
C GLY A 405 3.14 53.08 -37.59
N HIS A 406 3.67 52.95 -38.82
CA HIS A 406 4.31 51.73 -39.32
C HIS A 406 5.40 51.15 -38.40
N VAL A 407 6.12 52.00 -37.65
CA VAL A 407 7.12 51.56 -36.67
C VAL A 407 6.46 50.86 -35.47
N GLY A 408 5.33 51.38 -34.99
CA GLY A 408 4.51 50.70 -33.98
C GLY A 408 3.95 49.38 -34.48
N ALA A 409 3.42 49.36 -35.70
CA ALA A 409 2.89 48.15 -36.34
C ALA A 409 3.95 47.03 -36.38
N LEU A 410 5.18 47.36 -36.79
CA LEU A 410 6.34 46.45 -36.79
C LEU A 410 6.69 45.93 -35.39
N ILE A 411 6.80 46.83 -34.39
CA ILE A 411 7.16 46.46 -33.01
C ILE A 411 6.11 45.50 -32.41
N PHE A 412 4.82 45.82 -32.57
CA PHE A 412 3.75 44.94 -32.08
C PHE A 412 3.68 43.62 -32.84
N ALA A 413 3.97 43.61 -34.15
CA ALA A 413 4.04 42.37 -34.92
C ALA A 413 5.13 41.42 -34.40
N LEU A 414 6.32 41.94 -34.08
CA LEU A 414 7.43 41.15 -33.51
C LEU A 414 7.14 40.68 -32.08
N ILE A 415 6.53 41.51 -31.23
CA ILE A 415 6.14 41.16 -29.86
C ILE A 415 5.12 40.01 -29.85
N VAL A 416 4.08 40.08 -30.69
CA VAL A 416 3.08 39.01 -30.79
C VAL A 416 3.69 37.74 -31.38
N SER A 417 4.58 37.87 -32.37
CA SER A 417 5.32 36.71 -32.92
C SER A 417 6.13 35.97 -31.85
N ALA A 418 6.84 36.70 -30.98
CA ALA A 418 7.55 36.15 -29.83
C ALA A 418 6.60 35.49 -28.81
N SER A 419 5.43 36.09 -28.56
CA SER A 419 4.39 35.49 -27.71
C SER A 419 3.91 34.13 -28.26
N CYS A 420 3.66 34.06 -29.58
CA CYS A 420 3.21 32.86 -30.25
C CYS A 420 4.26 31.74 -30.23
N ILE A 421 5.55 32.05 -30.43
CA ILE A 421 6.65 31.07 -30.25
C ILE A 421 6.64 30.51 -28.81
N GLY A 422 6.48 31.38 -27.80
CA GLY A 422 6.39 30.95 -26.40
C GLY A 422 5.23 30.00 -26.13
N ALA A 423 4.08 30.22 -26.77
CA ALA A 423 2.89 29.35 -26.65
C ALA A 423 3.04 28.03 -27.41
N LEU A 424 3.65 28.07 -28.60
CA LEU A 424 3.98 26.87 -29.38
C LEU A 424 4.98 25.98 -28.61
N ASN A 425 5.96 26.58 -27.91
CA ASN A 425 6.90 25.88 -27.05
C ASN A 425 6.22 25.19 -25.86
N ALA A 426 5.33 25.90 -25.14
CA ALA A 426 4.58 25.30 -24.03
C ALA A 426 3.63 24.18 -24.51
N THR A 427 3.04 24.34 -25.70
CA THR A 427 2.18 23.34 -26.34
C THR A 427 2.97 22.10 -26.74
N ALA A 428 4.11 22.24 -27.42
CA ALA A 428 5.00 21.14 -27.78
C ALA A 428 5.50 20.39 -26.53
N PHE A 429 5.93 21.13 -25.50
CA PHE A 429 6.43 20.57 -24.24
C PHE A 429 5.42 19.62 -23.59
N THR A 430 4.15 20.05 -23.45
CA THR A 430 3.10 19.21 -22.84
C THR A 430 2.62 18.06 -23.75
N SER A 431 2.50 18.30 -25.05
CA SER A 431 1.95 17.29 -25.98
C SER A 431 2.87 16.07 -26.12
N GLY A 432 4.19 16.26 -26.12
CA GLY A 432 5.14 15.14 -26.13
C GLY A 432 5.10 14.28 -24.85
N ARG A 433 4.67 14.81 -23.69
CA ARG A 433 4.45 13.99 -22.48
C ARG A 433 3.21 13.12 -22.59
N LEU A 434 2.12 13.67 -23.13
CA LEU A 434 0.90 12.91 -23.38
C LEU A 434 1.15 11.76 -24.35
N VAL A 435 1.87 12.02 -25.46
CA VAL A 435 2.23 10.99 -26.45
C VAL A 435 3.21 9.96 -25.87
N TYR A 436 4.17 10.38 -25.04
CA TYR A 436 5.07 9.48 -24.31
C TYR A 436 4.32 8.56 -23.32
N ALA A 437 3.42 9.12 -22.50
CA ALA A 437 2.60 8.36 -21.56
C ALA A 437 1.71 7.34 -22.31
N ALA A 438 1.02 7.77 -23.36
CA ALA A 438 0.24 6.88 -24.23
C ALA A 438 1.06 5.77 -24.90
N GLY A 439 2.35 6.02 -25.19
CA GLY A 439 3.28 5.01 -25.69
C GLY A 439 3.76 4.03 -24.62
N LYS A 440 3.86 4.46 -23.36
CA LYS A 440 4.20 3.65 -22.18
C LYS A 440 3.05 2.71 -21.78
N GLU A 441 1.81 3.22 -21.76
CA GLU A 441 0.58 2.44 -21.49
C GLU A 441 0.16 1.51 -22.66
N GLY A 442 0.83 1.61 -23.81
CA GLY A 442 0.62 0.75 -24.97
C GLY A 442 -0.56 1.15 -25.88
N TYR A 443 -1.29 2.22 -25.54
CA TYR A 443 -2.33 2.81 -26.39
C TYR A 443 -1.76 3.20 -27.77
N LEU A 444 -0.57 3.79 -27.79
CA LEU A 444 0.23 4.00 -28.99
C LEU A 444 1.29 2.89 -29.17
N PRO A 445 1.88 2.74 -30.37
CA PRO A 445 3.07 1.92 -30.58
C PRO A 445 4.20 2.28 -29.61
N SER A 446 4.86 1.28 -29.03
CA SER A 446 5.84 1.45 -27.94
C SER A 446 7.09 2.25 -28.32
N ILE A 447 7.33 2.49 -29.61
CA ILE A 447 8.36 3.44 -30.08
C ILE A 447 8.16 4.85 -29.52
N PHE A 448 6.91 5.29 -29.33
CA PHE A 448 6.59 6.62 -28.79
C PHE A 448 6.79 6.71 -27.28
N GLY A 449 6.83 5.57 -26.57
CA GLY A 449 7.16 5.48 -25.15
C GLY A 449 8.67 5.39 -24.85
N LYS A 450 9.54 5.45 -25.86
CA LYS A 450 11.00 5.42 -25.68
C LYS A 450 11.58 6.82 -25.49
N LEU A 451 12.44 6.99 -24.49
CA LEU A 451 13.31 8.15 -24.39
C LEU A 451 14.57 7.94 -25.24
N TRP A 452 15.07 9.02 -25.83
CA TRP A 452 16.38 9.01 -26.47
C TRP A 452 17.46 9.17 -25.41
N THR A 453 18.16 8.10 -25.07
CA THR A 453 19.38 8.11 -24.25
C THR A 453 20.60 8.11 -25.16
N ARG A 454 21.45 9.14 -25.07
CA ARG A 454 22.76 9.10 -25.72
C ARG A 454 23.69 8.24 -24.87
N ASP A 455 24.01 7.06 -25.36
CA ASP A 455 24.83 6.10 -24.63
C ASP A 455 26.28 6.63 -24.50
N THR A 456 26.60 7.21 -23.35
CA THR A 456 27.97 7.63 -23.02
C THR A 456 28.64 6.62 -22.11
N SER A 457 28.68 5.36 -22.57
CA SER A 457 29.62 4.36 -22.08
C SER A 457 31.05 4.74 -22.48
N THR A 458 31.68 5.66 -21.75
CA THR A 458 33.16 5.81 -21.76
C THR A 458 33.65 6.69 -20.60
N ASN A 459 34.36 6.07 -19.66
CA ASN A 459 35.26 6.78 -18.75
C ASN A 459 36.49 7.30 -19.53
N ARG A 460 36.32 8.40 -20.28
CA ARG A 460 37.43 9.18 -20.82
C ARG A 460 37.23 10.66 -20.53
N LEU A 461 38.20 11.26 -19.84
CA LEU A 461 38.32 12.71 -19.62
C LEU A 461 38.56 13.42 -20.96
N GLN A 462 37.49 13.66 -21.72
CA GLN A 462 37.56 14.47 -22.94
C GLN A 462 37.82 15.94 -22.59
N ARG A 463 38.87 16.50 -23.19
CA ARG A 463 39.28 17.90 -23.10
C ARG A 463 38.20 18.77 -23.78
N ARG A 464 37.21 19.25 -23.02
CA ARG A 464 36.09 20.08 -23.55
C ARG A 464 36.61 21.33 -24.25
N SER A 465 36.09 21.60 -25.46
CA SER A 465 36.46 22.80 -26.22
C SER A 465 35.89 24.08 -25.59
N TRP A 466 36.39 25.24 -26.02
CA TRP A 466 35.88 26.54 -25.57
C TRP A 466 34.38 26.71 -25.88
N ALA A 467 33.92 26.29 -27.06
CA ALA A 467 32.50 26.28 -27.42
C ALA A 467 31.67 25.40 -26.46
N THR A 468 32.18 24.23 -26.05
CA THR A 468 31.51 23.37 -25.07
C THR A 468 31.43 24.03 -23.68
N LYS A 469 32.41 24.84 -23.27
CA LYS A 469 32.38 25.61 -22.01
C LYS A 469 31.39 26.78 -22.05
N VAL A 470 31.28 27.49 -23.17
CA VAL A 470 30.28 28.56 -23.34
C VAL A 470 28.87 27.95 -23.33
N PHE A 471 28.67 26.84 -24.04
CA PHE A 471 27.39 26.14 -24.08
C PHE A 471 26.99 25.55 -22.72
N SER A 472 27.94 25.02 -21.93
CA SER A 472 27.64 24.51 -20.58
C SER A 472 27.33 25.62 -19.56
N ARG A 473 27.91 26.83 -19.72
CA ARG A 473 27.52 28.00 -18.91
C ARG A 473 26.08 28.45 -19.18
N LEU A 474 25.65 28.48 -20.45
CA LEU A 474 24.27 28.81 -20.83
C LEU A 474 23.26 27.72 -20.41
N CYS A 475 23.61 26.44 -20.60
CA CYS A 475 22.70 25.32 -20.32
C CYS A 475 22.72 24.85 -18.84
N GLY A 476 23.77 25.19 -18.09
CA GLY A 476 24.05 24.73 -16.73
C GLY A 476 24.89 23.45 -16.70
N ASP A 477 25.97 23.45 -15.92
CA ASP A 477 26.78 22.24 -15.69
C ASP A 477 25.92 21.18 -14.97
N GLY A 478 25.67 20.06 -15.65
CA GLY A 478 24.73 19.00 -15.22
C GLY A 478 23.57 18.72 -16.18
N THR A 479 23.56 19.30 -17.39
CA THR A 479 22.65 18.88 -18.47
C THR A 479 23.12 17.57 -19.12
N ARG A 480 22.51 16.44 -18.72
CA ARG A 480 22.52 15.21 -19.52
C ARG A 480 21.72 15.47 -20.80
N ILE A 481 22.41 15.67 -21.93
CA ILE A 481 21.80 15.80 -23.25
C ILE A 481 21.31 14.42 -23.68
N GLY A 482 20.04 14.29 -24.07
CA GLY A 482 19.42 13.00 -24.36
C GLY A 482 18.73 12.38 -23.15
N PHE A 483 17.63 13.01 -22.72
CA PHE A 483 16.58 12.42 -21.88
C PHE A 483 15.22 12.97 -22.32
N THR A 484 14.99 12.95 -23.64
CA THR A 484 13.86 13.61 -24.31
C THR A 484 13.08 12.59 -25.16
N PRO A 485 11.73 12.69 -25.23
CA PRO A 485 10.90 11.73 -25.97
C PRO A 485 10.85 12.12 -27.46
N ILE A 486 11.98 11.98 -28.18
CA ILE A 486 12.14 12.47 -29.56
C ILE A 486 11.06 11.93 -30.50
N TYR A 487 10.74 10.63 -30.45
CA TYR A 487 9.70 10.03 -31.30
C TYR A 487 8.30 10.61 -31.02
N ALA A 488 8.00 10.92 -29.76
CA ALA A 488 6.73 11.53 -29.37
C ALA A 488 6.62 12.98 -29.88
N MET A 489 7.73 13.74 -29.79
CA MET A 489 7.82 15.11 -30.32
C MET A 489 7.71 15.12 -31.85
N ALA A 490 8.38 14.19 -32.54
CA ALA A 490 8.30 14.03 -33.99
C ALA A 490 6.86 13.73 -34.45
N LEU A 491 6.16 12.79 -33.80
CA LEU A 491 4.76 12.49 -34.12
C LEU A 491 3.86 13.73 -34.00
N ASN A 492 3.97 14.46 -32.88
CA ASN A 492 3.19 15.68 -32.67
C ASN A 492 3.52 16.78 -33.70
N SER A 493 4.80 16.93 -34.06
CA SER A 493 5.26 17.88 -35.06
C SER A 493 4.68 17.55 -36.45
N THR A 494 4.82 16.30 -36.91
CA THR A 494 4.28 15.83 -38.20
C THR A 494 2.76 16.02 -38.29
N LEU A 495 2.01 15.66 -37.25
CA LEU A 495 0.56 15.88 -37.22
C LEU A 495 0.24 17.39 -37.29
N THR A 496 0.97 18.23 -36.55
CA THR A 496 0.76 19.69 -36.59
C THR A 496 0.98 20.27 -37.99
N LEU A 497 2.01 19.80 -38.71
CA LEU A 497 2.28 20.22 -40.09
C LEU A 497 1.10 19.86 -41.04
N ILE A 498 0.50 18.67 -40.89
CA ILE A 498 -0.68 18.27 -41.66
C ILE A 498 -1.86 19.22 -41.40
N TYR A 499 -2.12 19.59 -40.14
CA TYR A 499 -3.18 20.55 -39.81
C TYR A 499 -2.90 21.96 -40.34
N VAL A 500 -1.65 22.40 -40.43
CA VAL A 500 -1.29 23.68 -41.08
C VAL A 500 -1.47 23.62 -42.60
N ILE A 501 -1.21 22.47 -43.24
CA ILE A 501 -1.47 22.28 -44.68
C ILE A 501 -2.98 22.35 -44.96
N VAL A 502 -3.76 21.52 -44.26
CA VAL A 502 -5.20 21.28 -44.56
C VAL A 502 -6.12 22.36 -43.99
N GLY A 503 -5.81 22.89 -42.81
CA GLY A 503 -6.73 23.73 -42.05
C GLY A 503 -6.71 25.21 -42.39
N GLU A 504 -7.85 25.86 -42.15
CA GLU A 504 -8.00 27.31 -42.05
C GLU A 504 -8.33 27.68 -40.60
N PHE A 505 -7.97 28.90 -40.18
CA PHE A 505 -8.08 29.31 -38.77
C PHE A 505 -9.50 29.13 -38.19
N LYS A 506 -10.53 29.61 -38.90
CA LYS A 506 -11.91 29.60 -38.41
C LYS A 506 -12.48 28.19 -38.25
N THR A 507 -12.21 27.28 -39.20
CA THR A 507 -12.71 25.89 -39.16
C THR A 507 -11.98 25.06 -38.11
N LEU A 508 -10.68 25.28 -37.93
CA LEU A 508 -9.88 24.63 -36.88
C LEU A 508 -10.39 24.98 -35.47
N VAL A 509 -10.72 26.24 -35.20
CA VAL A 509 -11.15 26.70 -33.87
C VAL A 509 -12.49 26.09 -33.46
N THR A 510 -13.50 26.07 -34.34
CA THR A 510 -14.81 25.47 -34.03
C THR A 510 -14.71 23.96 -33.79
N PHE A 511 -14.00 23.23 -34.65
CA PHE A 511 -13.79 21.79 -34.53
C PHE A 511 -13.03 21.42 -33.24
N TYR A 512 -11.97 22.19 -32.91
CA TYR A 512 -11.21 22.06 -31.67
C TYR A 512 -12.07 22.32 -30.42
N GLY A 513 -12.91 23.36 -30.45
CA GLY A 513 -13.75 23.77 -29.32
C GLY A 513 -14.70 22.66 -28.86
N VAL A 514 -15.51 22.12 -29.78
CA VAL A 514 -16.52 21.08 -29.45
C VAL A 514 -15.87 19.81 -28.89
N ALA A 515 -14.80 19.34 -29.54
CA ALA A 515 -14.07 18.16 -29.10
C ALA A 515 -13.37 18.39 -27.74
N GLY A 516 -12.81 19.58 -27.51
CA GLY A 516 -12.16 19.97 -26.26
C GLY A 516 -13.13 20.01 -25.08
N TYR A 517 -14.21 20.79 -25.20
CA TYR A 517 -15.21 20.94 -24.13
C TYR A 517 -15.88 19.61 -23.76
N THR A 518 -16.04 18.68 -24.71
CA THR A 518 -16.55 17.32 -24.44
C THR A 518 -15.67 16.58 -23.42
N PHE A 519 -14.35 16.52 -23.66
CA PHE A 519 -13.45 15.84 -22.72
C PHE A 519 -13.19 16.62 -21.43
N TYR A 520 -13.27 17.96 -21.46
CA TYR A 520 -13.24 18.77 -20.24
C TYR A 520 -14.45 18.49 -19.34
N PHE A 521 -15.66 18.43 -19.91
CA PHE A 521 -16.88 18.06 -19.19
C PHE A 521 -16.76 16.66 -18.57
N VAL A 522 -16.39 15.63 -19.36
CA VAL A 522 -16.29 14.25 -18.86
C VAL A 522 -15.21 14.10 -17.79
N THR A 523 -14.09 14.81 -17.88
CA THR A 523 -13.02 14.74 -16.86
C THR A 523 -13.44 15.40 -15.54
N VAL A 524 -14.12 16.55 -15.58
CA VAL A 524 -14.60 17.23 -14.37
C VAL A 524 -15.81 16.52 -13.76
N LEU A 525 -16.71 15.96 -14.57
CA LEU A 525 -17.76 15.04 -14.10
C LEU A 525 -17.13 13.81 -13.44
N GLY A 526 -16.04 13.30 -14.00
CA GLY A 526 -15.24 12.23 -13.42
C GLY A 526 -14.72 12.56 -12.02
N LEU A 527 -14.33 13.81 -11.73
CA LEU A 527 -13.95 14.23 -10.37
C LEU A 527 -15.12 14.13 -9.39
N ILE A 528 -16.32 14.54 -9.80
CA ILE A 528 -17.54 14.42 -8.97
C ILE A 528 -17.82 12.94 -8.67
N ILE A 529 -17.78 12.09 -9.69
CA ILE A 529 -17.96 10.64 -9.55
C ILE A 529 -16.88 10.04 -8.63
N LEU A 530 -15.61 10.45 -8.80
CA LEU A 530 -14.49 9.96 -7.98
C LEU A 530 -14.61 10.39 -6.50
N ARG A 531 -15.23 11.53 -6.21
CA ARG A 531 -15.55 11.94 -4.82
C ARG A 531 -16.61 11.07 -4.16
N VAL A 532 -17.56 10.52 -4.93
CA VAL A 532 -18.59 9.59 -4.44
C VAL A 532 -18.05 8.17 -4.36
N ARG A 533 -17.33 7.71 -5.38
CA ARG A 533 -16.81 6.33 -5.50
C ARG A 533 -15.58 6.07 -4.63
N GLU A 534 -14.68 7.03 -4.50
CA GLU A 534 -13.46 6.94 -3.68
C GLU A 534 -13.39 8.13 -2.69
N PRO A 535 -14.30 8.19 -1.70
CA PRO A 535 -14.37 9.33 -0.77
C PRO A 535 -13.10 9.49 0.06
N TYR A 536 -12.41 8.39 0.38
CA TYR A 536 -11.18 8.37 1.17
C TYR A 536 -9.88 8.58 0.37
N LEU A 537 -9.94 8.74 -0.95
CA LEU A 537 -8.75 9.05 -1.76
C LEU A 537 -8.10 10.36 -1.26
N HIS A 538 -6.81 10.30 -0.93
CA HIS A 538 -6.07 11.44 -0.39
C HIS A 538 -5.96 12.57 -1.43
N ARG A 539 -6.53 13.73 -1.10
CA ARG A 539 -6.60 14.93 -1.96
C ARG A 539 -5.85 16.07 -1.27
N PRO A 540 -4.55 16.29 -1.57
CA PRO A 540 -3.74 17.32 -0.92
C PRO A 540 -4.26 18.75 -1.13
N TYR A 541 -4.96 18.95 -2.26
CA TYR A 541 -5.75 20.12 -2.56
C TYR A 541 -7.15 19.65 -2.98
N LYS A 542 -8.17 20.28 -2.41
CA LYS A 542 -9.58 19.95 -2.63
C LYS A 542 -10.34 21.25 -2.92
N THR A 543 -10.93 21.36 -4.10
CA THR A 543 -11.76 22.52 -4.45
C THR A 543 -13.16 22.43 -3.80
N TRP A 544 -13.91 23.52 -3.76
CA TRP A 544 -15.29 23.50 -3.28
C TRP A 544 -16.15 22.63 -4.22
N ILE A 545 -17.13 21.87 -3.70
CA ILE A 545 -17.95 20.97 -4.55
C ILE A 545 -18.81 21.75 -5.56
N SER A 546 -19.16 23.00 -5.26
CA SER A 546 -19.80 23.93 -6.18
C SER A 546 -18.97 24.20 -7.44
N THR A 547 -17.63 24.22 -7.33
CA THR A 547 -16.71 24.53 -8.44
C THR A 547 -16.84 23.57 -9.63
N PRO A 548 -16.69 22.23 -9.50
CA PRO A 548 -16.88 21.30 -10.60
C PRO A 548 -18.35 21.21 -11.03
N ILE A 549 -19.32 21.41 -10.14
CA ILE A 549 -20.76 21.42 -10.49
C ILE A 549 -21.06 22.57 -11.45
N ILE A 550 -20.67 23.81 -11.10
CA ILE A 550 -20.85 24.99 -11.96
C ILE A 550 -20.17 24.77 -13.31
N PHE A 551 -18.93 24.26 -13.32
CA PHE A 551 -18.22 23.96 -14.56
C PHE A 551 -18.96 22.94 -15.43
N CYS A 552 -19.47 21.85 -14.85
CA CYS A 552 -20.24 20.84 -15.56
C CYS A 552 -21.55 21.39 -16.14
N CYS A 553 -22.31 22.16 -15.36
CA CYS A 553 -23.57 22.76 -15.81
C CYS A 553 -23.35 23.72 -17.00
N VAL A 554 -22.38 24.63 -16.90
CA VAL A 554 -22.10 25.59 -17.97
C VAL A 554 -21.47 24.91 -19.20
N SER A 555 -20.57 23.93 -19.00
CA SER A 555 -19.98 23.18 -20.13
C SER A 555 -21.02 22.35 -20.88
N LEU A 556 -21.98 21.73 -20.18
CA LEU A 556 -23.08 20.99 -20.81
C LEU A 556 -23.98 21.91 -21.63
N PHE A 557 -24.25 23.12 -21.13
CA PHE A 557 -24.98 24.15 -21.85
C PHE A 557 -24.24 24.63 -23.12
N LEU A 558 -22.93 24.91 -23.03
CA LEU A 558 -22.13 25.30 -24.20
C LEU A 558 -22.09 24.18 -25.25
N LEU A 559 -21.93 22.92 -24.84
CA LEU A 559 -21.98 21.76 -25.73
C LEU A 559 -23.34 21.60 -26.41
N SER A 560 -24.46 21.79 -25.68
CA SER A 560 -25.79 21.68 -26.27
C SER A 560 -26.07 22.76 -27.31
N ARG A 561 -25.62 24.01 -27.07
CA ARG A 561 -25.73 25.09 -28.07
C ARG A 561 -24.81 24.87 -29.26
N ALA A 562 -23.60 24.33 -29.08
CA ALA A 562 -22.69 24.00 -30.17
C ALA A 562 -23.25 22.91 -31.10
N ILE A 563 -23.91 21.87 -30.55
CA ILE A 563 -24.61 20.83 -31.33
C ILE A 563 -25.71 21.45 -32.21
N ILE A 564 -26.46 22.42 -31.68
CA ILE A 564 -27.56 23.10 -32.41
C ILE A 564 -27.02 24.05 -33.49
N ALA A 565 -25.94 24.78 -33.20
CA ALA A 565 -25.37 25.76 -34.13
C ALA A 565 -24.57 25.13 -35.27
N GLU A 566 -23.77 24.08 -35.00
CA GLU A 566 -22.84 23.46 -35.94
C GLU A 566 -22.99 21.92 -35.93
N PRO A 567 -24.16 21.38 -36.36
CA PRO A 567 -24.50 19.97 -36.21
C PRO A 567 -23.59 19.05 -37.03
N LEU A 568 -23.21 19.45 -38.25
CA LEU A 568 -22.34 18.66 -39.13
C LEU A 568 -20.94 18.50 -38.52
N GLN A 569 -20.34 19.59 -38.04
CA GLN A 569 -19.01 19.56 -37.42
C GLN A 569 -19.03 18.69 -36.16
N THR A 570 -20.08 18.81 -35.35
CA THR A 570 -20.25 18.01 -34.13
C THR A 570 -20.45 16.52 -34.43
N LEU A 571 -21.21 16.18 -35.47
CA LEU A 571 -21.39 14.80 -35.92
C LEU A 571 -20.06 14.18 -36.41
N ILE A 572 -19.20 14.95 -37.08
CA ILE A 572 -17.85 14.50 -37.47
C ILE A 572 -16.98 14.24 -36.23
N VAL A 573 -17.01 15.11 -35.21
CA VAL A 573 -16.29 14.89 -33.93
C VAL A 573 -16.76 13.60 -33.25
N VAL A 574 -18.08 13.40 -33.13
CA VAL A 574 -18.65 12.19 -32.51
C VAL A 574 -18.29 10.93 -33.30
N ALA A 575 -18.41 10.96 -34.63
CA ALA A 575 -18.02 9.85 -35.50
C ALA A 575 -16.52 9.52 -35.35
N PHE A 576 -15.65 10.53 -35.26
CA PHE A 576 -14.21 10.33 -35.04
C PHE A 576 -13.90 9.69 -33.68
N ILE A 577 -14.61 10.08 -32.61
CA ILE A 577 -14.46 9.47 -31.29
C ILE A 577 -14.94 8.01 -31.33
N VAL A 578 -16.11 7.74 -31.92
CA VAL A 578 -16.65 6.37 -32.06
C VAL A 578 -15.74 5.47 -32.90
N ALA A 579 -15.10 6.00 -33.95
CA ALA A 579 -14.10 5.29 -34.75
C ALA A 579 -12.87 4.85 -33.94
N GLY A 580 -12.59 5.45 -32.78
CA GLY A 580 -11.57 5.00 -31.85
C GLY A 580 -11.88 3.65 -31.18
N VAL A 581 -13.15 3.25 -31.05
CA VAL A 581 -13.56 2.00 -30.39
C VAL A 581 -13.07 0.73 -31.11
N PRO A 582 -13.27 0.53 -32.44
CA PRO A 582 -12.70 -0.62 -33.13
C PRO A 582 -11.16 -0.61 -33.13
N VAL A 583 -10.54 0.58 -33.17
CA VAL A 583 -9.07 0.72 -33.10
C VAL A 583 -8.55 0.30 -31.73
N TYR A 584 -9.26 0.64 -30.64
CA TYR A 584 -8.96 0.16 -29.28
C TYR A 584 -8.95 -1.37 -29.23
N TYR A 585 -10.04 -2.03 -29.64
CA TYR A 585 -10.12 -3.50 -29.59
C TYR A 585 -9.04 -4.17 -30.45
N TRP A 586 -8.77 -3.66 -31.66
CA TRP A 586 -7.67 -4.15 -32.50
C TRP A 586 -6.29 -3.98 -31.84
N ARG A 587 -6.05 -2.82 -31.22
CA ARG A 587 -4.77 -2.48 -30.58
C ARG A 587 -4.52 -3.31 -29.32
N ILE A 588 -5.52 -3.44 -28.46
CA ILE A 588 -5.45 -4.20 -27.20
C ILE A 588 -5.39 -5.71 -27.48
N TYR A 589 -6.18 -6.23 -28.43
CA TYR A 589 -6.05 -7.62 -28.88
C TYR A 589 -4.62 -7.95 -29.35
N LYS A 590 -3.94 -7.02 -30.03
CA LYS A 590 -2.54 -7.17 -30.46
C LYS A 590 -1.51 -6.97 -29.32
N ARG A 591 -1.87 -6.26 -28.24
CA ARG A 591 -1.09 -6.16 -26.99
C ARG A 591 -1.11 -7.49 -26.25
N ASP A 592 -2.30 -8.02 -26.02
CA ASP A 592 -2.53 -9.12 -25.10
C ASP A 592 -2.32 -10.48 -25.80
N GLY A 593 -2.70 -10.60 -27.07
CA GLY A 593 -2.42 -11.77 -27.92
C GLY A 593 -0.93 -12.01 -28.20
N ARG A 594 -0.06 -11.00 -28.02
CA ARG A 594 1.39 -11.20 -28.04
C ARG A 594 1.95 -11.77 -26.73
N LYS A 595 1.29 -11.53 -25.59
CA LYS A 595 1.66 -12.19 -24.32
C LYS A 595 1.23 -13.66 -24.32
N ALA A 596 0.05 -13.97 -24.87
CA ALA A 596 -0.44 -15.34 -25.05
C ALA A 596 0.40 -16.22 -26.00
N GLY A 597 1.33 -15.64 -26.76
CA GLY A 597 2.28 -16.39 -27.60
C GLY A 597 3.47 -16.98 -26.85
N ALA A 598 3.71 -16.59 -25.59
CA ALA A 598 4.87 -17.01 -24.79
C ALA A 598 4.59 -18.18 -23.81
N THR A 599 3.32 -18.52 -23.60
CA THR A 599 2.89 -19.63 -22.73
C THR A 599 1.84 -20.46 -23.47
N ARG A 600 2.26 -21.57 -24.09
CA ARG A 600 1.41 -22.40 -24.96
C ARG A 600 1.38 -23.86 -24.53
N GLU A 601 0.70 -24.13 -23.43
CA GLU A 601 0.05 -25.43 -23.23
C GLU A 601 -1.44 -25.34 -23.61
N LYS A 602 -2.00 -26.45 -24.09
CA LYS A 602 -3.20 -26.45 -24.94
C LYS A 602 -4.50 -26.63 -24.14
N PRO A 603 -5.53 -25.79 -24.33
CA PRO A 603 -6.90 -26.15 -24.00
C PRO A 603 -7.60 -26.83 -25.19
N CYS A 604 -8.39 -27.86 -24.91
CA CYS A 604 -9.21 -28.55 -25.93
C CYS A 604 -10.41 -27.71 -26.40
N GLN A 605 -10.92 -28.04 -27.59
CA GLN A 605 -11.95 -27.29 -28.31
C GLN A 605 -13.37 -27.65 -27.86
N CYS A 606 -14.25 -26.65 -27.74
CA CYS A 606 -15.72 -26.80 -27.85
C CYS A 606 -16.37 -25.52 -28.41
N LEU A 607 -17.48 -25.68 -29.16
CA LEU A 607 -18.07 -24.68 -30.07
C LEU A 607 -19.62 -24.68 -30.00
N HIS A 608 -20.37 -23.58 -30.25
CA HIS A 608 -19.90 -22.21 -30.56
C HIS A 608 -20.47 -21.05 -29.69
N PRO A 609 -21.70 -20.50 -29.85
CA PRO A 609 -21.87 -19.06 -29.60
C PRO A 609 -23.05 -18.60 -28.71
N ILE A 610 -23.11 -17.27 -28.55
CA ILE A 610 -24.23 -16.38 -28.18
C ILE A 610 -24.15 -15.79 -26.76
N PHE A 611 -23.70 -14.52 -26.72
CA PHE A 611 -23.84 -13.51 -25.66
C PHE A 611 -23.71 -13.94 -24.19
N HIS A 612 -22.50 -13.86 -23.61
CA HIS A 612 -22.26 -13.16 -22.33
C HIS A 612 -20.77 -12.87 -22.09
N LYS A 613 -20.49 -12.02 -21.08
CA LYS A 613 -19.16 -11.45 -20.75
C LYS A 613 -18.08 -12.53 -20.58
N ARG A 614 -16.85 -12.28 -21.04
CA ARG A 614 -15.63 -12.91 -20.48
C ARG A 614 -15.33 -12.31 -19.10
N ILE A 615 -16.13 -12.70 -18.12
CA ILE A 615 -15.67 -12.87 -16.74
C ILE A 615 -14.82 -14.15 -16.79
N ALA A 616 -13.65 -14.17 -16.14
CA ALA A 616 -12.92 -15.43 -15.97
C ALA A 616 -13.84 -16.36 -15.15
N CYS A 617 -14.07 -17.59 -15.61
CA CYS A 617 -14.98 -18.50 -14.92
C CYS A 617 -14.31 -18.98 -13.62
N VAL A 618 -14.44 -18.17 -12.56
CA VAL A 618 -14.13 -18.55 -11.19
C VAL A 618 -15.05 -19.71 -10.86
N GLN A 619 -14.47 -20.89 -10.60
CA GLN A 619 -15.28 -21.99 -10.06
C GLN A 619 -15.85 -21.53 -8.71
N PRO A 620 -17.12 -21.80 -8.39
CA PRO A 620 -17.68 -21.50 -7.08
C PRO A 620 -16.77 -22.04 -5.97
N TRP A 621 -16.54 -21.26 -4.91
CA TRP A 621 -15.62 -21.63 -3.84
C TRP A 621 -16.02 -22.98 -3.21
N GLU A 622 -17.32 -23.29 -3.15
CA GLU A 622 -17.87 -24.57 -2.70
C GLU A 622 -17.37 -25.76 -3.53
N GLN A 623 -17.15 -25.57 -4.84
CA GLN A 623 -16.62 -26.60 -5.73
C GLN A 623 -15.14 -26.88 -5.43
N ILE A 624 -14.33 -25.83 -5.22
CA ILE A 624 -12.92 -25.94 -4.82
C ILE A 624 -12.82 -26.67 -3.48
N VAL A 625 -13.63 -26.27 -2.50
CA VAL A 625 -13.73 -26.90 -1.18
C VAL A 625 -14.13 -28.37 -1.29
N SER A 626 -15.17 -28.69 -2.07
CA SER A 626 -15.61 -30.07 -2.29
C SER A 626 -14.50 -30.93 -2.90
N GLN A 627 -13.78 -30.42 -3.91
CA GLN A 627 -12.69 -31.12 -4.57
C GLN A 627 -11.49 -31.34 -3.65
N LYS A 628 -11.05 -30.32 -2.90
CA LYS A 628 -9.95 -30.45 -1.92
C LYS A 628 -10.27 -31.45 -0.81
N ARG A 629 -11.49 -31.39 -0.24
CA ARG A 629 -11.94 -32.37 0.77
C ARG A 629 -12.06 -33.77 0.19
N ALA A 630 -12.54 -33.94 -1.05
CA ALA A 630 -12.63 -35.24 -1.71
C ALA A 630 -11.25 -35.88 -1.88
N LEU A 631 -10.24 -35.12 -2.32
CA LEU A 631 -8.85 -35.60 -2.45
C LEU A 631 -8.27 -36.04 -1.09
N ARG A 632 -8.40 -35.20 -0.05
CA ARG A 632 -8.01 -35.55 1.33
C ARG A 632 -8.68 -36.85 1.77
N ASN A 633 -10.00 -36.92 1.65
CA ASN A 633 -10.78 -38.07 2.11
C ASN A 633 -10.46 -39.36 1.33
N GLN A 634 -10.10 -39.26 0.05
CA GLN A 634 -9.62 -40.39 -0.75
C GLN A 634 -8.30 -40.96 -0.20
N LEU A 635 -7.35 -40.11 0.19
CA LEU A 635 -6.06 -40.52 0.77
C LEU A 635 -6.22 -41.11 2.19
N LEU A 636 -7.22 -40.67 2.95
CA LEU A 636 -7.55 -41.24 4.26
C LEU A 636 -8.25 -42.60 4.19
N LYS A 637 -9.03 -42.84 3.13
CA LYS A 637 -9.92 -44.01 2.98
C LYS A 637 -9.28 -45.39 3.28
N PRO A 638 -8.02 -45.69 2.91
CA PRO A 638 -7.40 -46.99 3.20
C PRO A 638 -7.20 -47.29 4.69
N TYR A 639 -7.26 -46.27 5.55
CA TYR A 639 -6.95 -46.35 6.97
C TYR A 639 -8.15 -46.04 7.88
N GLN A 640 -9.35 -45.83 7.30
CA GLN A 640 -10.56 -45.51 8.05
C GLN A 640 -11.12 -46.72 8.80
N VAL A 641 -11.69 -46.46 9.98
CA VAL A 641 -12.41 -47.45 10.79
C VAL A 641 -13.92 -47.19 10.75
N ASN A 642 -14.72 -48.26 10.86
CA ASN A 642 -16.18 -48.22 10.73
C ASN A 642 -16.92 -48.19 12.08
N ASP A 643 -16.20 -48.14 13.21
CA ASP A 643 -16.76 -48.22 14.55
C ASP A 643 -16.84 -46.87 15.28
N ILE A 644 -16.45 -45.76 14.62
CA ILE A 644 -16.40 -44.39 15.16
C ILE A 644 -17.66 -44.03 15.95
N ASP A 645 -18.85 -44.27 15.39
CA ASP A 645 -20.14 -43.91 15.99
C ASP A 645 -20.46 -44.69 17.27
N ARG A 646 -19.72 -45.77 17.56
CA ARG A 646 -19.83 -46.58 18.79
C ARG A 646 -18.90 -46.11 19.89
N ARG A 647 -17.97 -45.18 19.62
CA ARG A 647 -16.95 -44.72 20.57
C ARG A 647 -17.51 -43.59 21.43
N ALA A 648 -17.50 -43.79 22.75
CA ALA A 648 -18.07 -42.85 23.71
C ALA A 648 -17.56 -41.41 23.49
N PRO A 649 -18.44 -40.39 23.49
CA PRO A 649 -18.06 -39.01 23.18
C PRO A 649 -17.31 -38.31 24.31
N GLN A 650 -17.52 -38.72 25.56
CA GLN A 650 -16.94 -38.13 26.77
C GLN A 650 -16.15 -39.19 27.54
N LEU A 651 -14.82 -39.13 27.48
CA LEU A 651 -13.90 -39.97 28.25
C LEU A 651 -12.84 -39.11 28.92
N LEU A 652 -12.46 -39.43 30.17
CA LEU A 652 -11.37 -38.73 30.88
C LEU A 652 -10.05 -38.84 30.11
N SER A 653 -9.69 -40.04 29.67
CA SER A 653 -8.56 -40.30 28.78
C SER A 653 -9.00 -40.22 27.31
N VAL A 654 -8.83 -39.08 26.66
CA VAL A 654 -9.28 -38.87 25.27
C VAL A 654 -8.53 -39.74 24.26
N GLN A 655 -7.28 -40.10 24.54
CA GLN A 655 -6.44 -41.00 23.74
C GLN A 655 -7.04 -42.41 23.59
N GLU A 656 -7.95 -42.81 24.47
CA GLU A 656 -8.66 -44.08 24.35
C GLU A 656 -9.62 -44.10 23.15
N ARG A 657 -10.15 -42.93 22.76
CA ARG A 657 -11.08 -42.78 21.63
C ARG A 657 -10.45 -43.17 20.29
N THR A 658 -9.13 -43.17 20.17
CA THR A 658 -8.40 -43.52 18.93
C THR A 658 -7.70 -44.88 18.97
N ARG A 659 -7.86 -45.69 20.03
CA ARG A 659 -7.31 -47.06 20.04
C ARG A 659 -7.88 -47.94 18.91
N ILE A 660 -7.08 -48.90 18.48
CA ILE A 660 -7.41 -49.92 17.47
C ILE A 660 -7.16 -51.25 18.17
N GLN A 661 -8.24 -51.96 18.50
CA GLN A 661 -8.18 -53.14 19.40
C GLN A 661 -7.62 -54.38 18.68
N GLU A 662 -7.69 -54.38 17.35
CA GLU A 662 -7.27 -55.46 16.47
C GLU A 662 -5.75 -55.56 16.29
N ASP A 663 -5.00 -54.54 16.73
CA ASP A 663 -3.55 -54.44 16.50
C ASP A 663 -2.80 -53.93 17.77
N PRO A 664 -2.32 -54.84 18.63
CA PRO A 664 -1.62 -54.48 19.85
C PRO A 664 -0.30 -53.74 19.63
N VAL A 665 0.41 -54.01 18.52
CA VAL A 665 1.72 -53.41 18.23
C VAL A 665 1.57 -51.92 17.95
N ILE A 666 0.48 -51.52 17.28
CA ILE A 666 0.16 -50.10 17.09
C ILE A 666 -0.02 -49.39 18.43
N GLN A 667 -0.71 -50.01 19.39
CA GLN A 667 -0.86 -49.39 20.71
C GLN A 667 0.49 -49.31 21.43
N GLU A 668 1.30 -50.37 21.41
CA GLU A 668 2.63 -50.40 22.04
C GLU A 668 3.61 -49.36 21.45
N ILE A 669 3.45 -48.99 20.18
CA ILE A 669 4.20 -47.90 19.55
C ILE A 669 3.62 -46.53 19.93
N THR A 670 2.30 -46.34 19.80
CA THR A 670 1.68 -45.00 19.94
C THR A 670 1.47 -44.56 21.39
N ASP A 671 1.45 -45.50 22.34
CA ASP A 671 1.46 -45.21 23.78
C ASP A 671 2.87 -44.84 24.31
N ILE A 672 3.91 -44.81 23.46
CA ILE A 672 5.20 -44.19 23.81
C ILE A 672 5.06 -42.67 23.68
N ASP A 673 4.99 -41.96 24.81
CA ASP A 673 4.79 -40.51 24.81
C ASP A 673 6.03 -39.71 24.36
N SER A 674 7.23 -40.17 24.74
CA SER A 674 8.48 -39.41 24.59
C SER A 674 9.23 -39.72 23.29
N VAL A 675 9.56 -38.67 22.52
CA VAL A 675 10.39 -38.72 21.30
C VAL A 675 11.75 -39.40 21.56
N PRO A 676 12.55 -39.00 22.57
CA PRO A 676 13.75 -39.74 22.99
C PRO A 676 13.53 -41.25 23.18
N ARG A 677 12.40 -41.64 23.80
CA ARG A 677 12.12 -43.05 24.08
C ARG A 677 11.77 -43.82 22.81
N LEU A 678 11.00 -43.23 21.91
CA LEU A 678 10.69 -43.83 20.61
C LEU A 678 11.95 -43.95 19.74
N PHE A 679 12.82 -42.93 19.75
CA PHE A 679 14.09 -42.95 19.03
C PHE A 679 14.99 -44.09 19.49
N GLU A 680 15.15 -44.32 20.80
CA GLU A 680 15.92 -45.46 21.29
C GLU A 680 15.30 -46.83 20.95
N CYS A 681 13.96 -46.92 20.77
CA CYS A 681 13.30 -48.14 20.28
C CYS A 681 13.61 -48.39 18.79
N LEU A 682 13.63 -47.33 17.96
CA LEU A 682 14.00 -47.41 16.55
C LEU A 682 15.49 -47.73 16.36
N LYS A 683 16.36 -47.03 17.09
CA LYS A 683 17.82 -47.19 17.09
C LYS A 683 18.28 -48.57 17.59
N SER A 684 17.53 -49.21 18.48
CA SER A 684 17.78 -50.60 18.91
C SER A 684 17.16 -51.65 17.99
N GLY A 685 16.41 -51.23 16.96
CA GLY A 685 15.70 -52.15 16.06
C GLY A 685 14.50 -52.86 16.68
N LYS A 686 13.96 -52.37 17.81
CA LYS A 686 12.75 -52.93 18.44
C LYS A 686 11.54 -52.79 17.50
N TYR A 687 11.44 -51.66 16.83
CA TYR A 687 10.46 -51.39 15.78
C TYR A 687 11.18 -50.84 14.55
N THR A 688 10.59 -51.02 13.38
CA THR A 688 11.04 -50.36 12.16
C THR A 688 10.39 -48.98 11.99
N ALA A 689 10.99 -48.11 11.17
CA ALA A 689 10.43 -46.82 10.80
C ALA A 689 9.09 -46.99 10.06
N GLU A 690 8.94 -48.00 9.17
CA GLU A 690 7.67 -48.28 8.48
C GLU A 690 6.57 -48.70 9.47
N GLN A 691 6.87 -49.63 10.39
CA GLN A 691 5.92 -50.03 11.45
C GLN A 691 5.47 -48.83 12.28
N THR A 692 6.42 -47.97 12.66
CA THR A 692 6.16 -46.79 13.47
C THR A 692 5.31 -45.77 12.72
N THR A 693 5.67 -45.48 11.45
CA THR A 693 4.94 -44.58 10.57
C THR A 693 3.51 -45.04 10.36
N LEU A 694 3.30 -46.33 10.08
CA LEU A 694 1.96 -46.93 9.88
C LEU A 694 1.10 -46.87 11.15
N ALA A 695 1.68 -47.09 12.33
CA ALA A 695 0.97 -47.01 13.61
C ALA A 695 0.40 -45.60 13.86
N PHE A 696 1.22 -44.56 13.68
CA PHE A 696 0.76 -43.17 13.81
C PHE A 696 -0.21 -42.74 12.70
N ILE A 697 0.00 -43.17 11.43
CA ILE A 697 -0.97 -42.94 10.33
C ILE A 697 -2.36 -43.47 10.70
N ARG A 698 -2.44 -44.71 11.16
CA ARG A 698 -3.72 -45.32 11.55
C ARG A 698 -4.39 -44.55 12.70
N ARG A 699 -3.66 -44.20 13.78
CA ARG A 699 -4.17 -43.33 14.86
C ARG A 699 -4.64 -41.97 14.34
N ALA A 700 -3.90 -41.35 13.41
CA ALA A 700 -4.20 -40.05 12.83
C ALA A 700 -5.48 -40.04 11.99
N VAL A 701 -5.78 -41.12 11.26
CA VAL A 701 -7.03 -41.22 10.49
C VAL A 701 -8.24 -41.36 11.41
N VAL A 702 -8.14 -42.16 12.48
CA VAL A 702 -9.23 -42.26 13.49
C VAL A 702 -9.41 -40.91 14.20
N ALA A 703 -8.32 -40.21 14.55
CA ALA A 703 -8.37 -38.85 15.10
C ALA A 703 -9.09 -37.89 14.14
N HIS A 704 -8.80 -37.97 12.84
CA HIS A 704 -9.46 -37.18 11.82
C HIS A 704 -10.96 -37.49 11.71
N GLN A 705 -11.36 -38.75 11.71
CA GLN A 705 -12.78 -39.14 11.67
C GLN A 705 -13.57 -38.58 12.88
N LEU A 706 -12.93 -38.48 14.04
CA LEU A 706 -13.54 -37.94 15.27
C LEU A 706 -13.59 -36.40 15.29
N THR A 707 -12.68 -35.70 14.62
CA THR A 707 -12.40 -34.28 14.91
C THR A 707 -12.07 -33.38 13.73
N ASN A 708 -11.91 -33.90 12.50
CA ASN A 708 -11.55 -33.14 11.29
C ASN A 708 -10.19 -32.38 11.37
N CYS A 709 -9.22 -32.92 12.11
CA CYS A 709 -7.95 -32.24 12.44
C CYS A 709 -6.87 -32.15 11.33
N LEU A 710 -7.08 -32.73 10.14
CA LEU A 710 -6.05 -32.84 9.07
C LEU A 710 -6.45 -32.06 7.80
N THR A 711 -5.46 -31.53 7.09
CA THR A 711 -5.63 -30.78 5.81
C THR A 711 -5.03 -31.58 4.65
N GLU A 712 -3.72 -31.45 4.42
CA GLU A 712 -2.98 -32.18 3.39
C GLU A 712 -2.39 -33.49 3.95
N ILE A 713 -2.38 -34.55 3.14
CA ILE A 713 -1.98 -35.91 3.56
C ILE A 713 -0.73 -36.33 2.78
N VAL A 714 0.32 -36.77 3.49
CA VAL A 714 1.65 -37.07 2.93
C VAL A 714 2.04 -38.53 3.20
N PHE A 715 1.03 -39.41 3.39
CA PHE A 715 1.21 -40.77 3.91
C PHE A 715 2.04 -41.71 3.01
N GLU A 716 1.91 -41.63 1.68
CA GLU A 716 2.66 -42.54 0.79
C GLU A 716 4.14 -42.18 0.79
N ASP A 717 4.48 -40.90 0.53
CA ASP A 717 5.83 -40.37 0.65
C ASP A 717 6.44 -40.62 2.03
N ALA A 718 5.63 -40.56 3.10
CA ALA A 718 6.07 -40.88 4.46
C ALA A 718 6.45 -42.37 4.63
N LEU A 719 5.64 -43.29 4.10
CA LEU A 719 5.91 -44.72 4.13
C LEU A 719 7.10 -45.10 3.21
N GLU A 720 7.25 -44.45 2.06
CA GLU A 720 8.43 -44.63 1.19
C GLU A 720 9.72 -44.17 1.90
N GLN A 721 9.71 -42.98 2.52
CA GLN A 721 10.81 -42.51 3.36
C GLN A 721 11.10 -43.48 4.51
N ALA A 722 10.08 -44.02 5.16
CA ALA A 722 10.22 -44.99 6.25
C ALA A 722 10.93 -46.27 5.78
N ARG A 723 10.48 -46.87 4.66
CA ARG A 723 11.14 -48.04 4.03
C ARG A 723 12.58 -47.77 3.66
N GLN A 724 12.88 -46.57 3.14
CA GLN A 724 14.23 -46.19 2.75
C GLN A 724 15.16 -46.01 3.97
N LEU A 725 14.64 -45.50 5.09
CA LEU A 725 15.34 -45.46 6.37
C LEU A 725 15.63 -46.88 6.90
N ASP A 726 14.62 -47.76 6.89
CA ASP A 726 14.74 -49.15 7.33
C ASP A 726 15.77 -49.94 6.49
N HIS A 727 15.68 -49.88 5.16
CA HIS A 727 16.64 -50.52 4.26
C HIS A 727 18.07 -49.98 4.44
N THR A 728 18.22 -48.68 4.71
CA THR A 728 19.53 -48.08 5.01
C THR A 728 20.07 -48.61 6.33
N PHE A 729 19.26 -48.60 7.39
CA PHE A 729 19.64 -49.05 8.73
C PHE A 729 19.99 -50.56 8.75
N GLN A 730 19.19 -51.40 8.09
CA GLN A 730 19.47 -52.84 7.93
C GLN A 730 20.80 -53.10 7.22
N ARG A 731 21.19 -52.26 6.25
CA ARG A 731 22.41 -52.43 5.45
C ARG A 731 23.67 -51.88 6.13
N THR A 732 23.56 -50.81 6.93
CA THR A 732 24.73 -50.09 7.49
C THR A 732 24.87 -50.21 9.00
N GLY A 733 23.80 -50.57 9.72
CA GLY A 733 23.72 -50.46 11.18
C GLY A 733 23.69 -49.02 11.71
N GLN A 734 23.56 -48.01 10.83
CA GLN A 734 23.63 -46.59 11.18
C GLN A 734 22.30 -45.89 10.95
N VAL A 735 21.81 -45.19 11.98
CA VAL A 735 20.64 -44.31 11.89
C VAL A 735 20.98 -43.04 11.09
N LYS A 736 20.01 -42.46 10.39
CA LYS A 736 20.20 -41.22 9.59
C LYS A 736 20.56 -40.01 10.46
N GLY A 737 20.03 -39.94 11.67
CA GLY A 737 20.19 -38.80 12.57
C GLY A 737 19.38 -38.99 13.86
N PRO A 738 19.32 -37.96 14.73
CA PRO A 738 18.71 -38.06 16.06
C PRO A 738 17.17 -38.10 16.06
N LEU A 739 16.53 -37.95 14.90
CA LEU A 739 15.08 -38.10 14.73
C LEU A 739 14.73 -39.24 13.75
N HIS A 740 15.66 -40.17 13.48
CA HIS A 740 15.47 -41.28 12.56
C HIS A 740 14.18 -42.06 12.84
N GLY A 741 13.25 -42.04 11.90
CA GLY A 741 11.97 -42.76 11.96
C GLY A 741 10.91 -42.10 12.86
N ILE A 742 11.18 -40.93 13.45
CA ILE A 742 10.21 -40.21 14.31
C ILE A 742 9.12 -39.57 13.44
N PRO A 743 7.84 -39.91 13.65
CA PRO A 743 6.75 -39.28 12.92
C PRO A 743 6.47 -37.86 13.43
N VAL A 744 6.24 -36.93 12.51
CA VAL A 744 6.03 -35.51 12.80
C VAL A 744 4.84 -34.99 12.00
N THR A 745 4.11 -34.05 12.58
CA THR A 745 3.08 -33.28 11.89
C THR A 745 3.34 -31.78 12.04
N VAL A 746 2.83 -31.01 11.08
CA VAL A 746 3.01 -29.57 11.03
C VAL A 746 1.70 -28.88 10.73
N LYS A 747 1.49 -27.70 11.30
CA LYS A 747 0.35 -26.82 10.97
C LYS A 747 0.24 -26.59 9.47
N ASP A 748 -0.97 -26.39 8.95
CA ASP A 748 -1.21 -26.12 7.51
C ASP A 748 -0.41 -24.93 6.93
N GLN A 749 0.08 -24.04 7.80
CA GLN A 749 0.94 -22.91 7.46
C GLN A 749 2.37 -23.29 6.99
N PHE A 750 2.89 -24.47 7.30
CA PHE A 750 4.26 -24.85 6.91
C PHE A 750 4.30 -25.38 5.48
N ASN A 751 5.21 -24.86 4.64
CA ASN A 751 5.47 -25.47 3.33
C ASN A 751 6.01 -26.89 3.51
N VAL A 752 5.32 -27.83 2.87
CA VAL A 752 5.77 -29.21 2.68
C VAL A 752 5.71 -29.46 1.19
N LYS A 753 6.83 -29.84 0.59
CA LYS A 753 6.97 -29.96 -0.86
C LYS A 753 5.90 -30.90 -1.44
N GLY A 754 5.21 -30.46 -2.48
CA GLY A 754 4.20 -31.24 -3.21
C GLY A 754 2.75 -31.09 -2.70
N VAL A 755 2.52 -30.41 -1.57
CA VAL A 755 1.17 -30.14 -1.04
C VAL A 755 0.94 -28.65 -0.78
N ASP A 756 -0.33 -28.24 -0.73
CA ASP A 756 -0.72 -26.82 -0.60
C ASP A 756 -0.39 -26.23 0.78
N THR A 757 -0.25 -24.91 0.85
CA THR A 757 -0.18 -24.14 2.11
C THR A 757 -1.32 -23.11 2.12
N THR A 758 -2.44 -23.47 2.74
CA THR A 758 -3.73 -22.82 2.47
C THR A 758 -4.05 -21.65 3.40
N LEU A 759 -3.58 -21.68 4.65
CA LEU A 759 -3.97 -20.73 5.71
C LEU A 759 -5.50 -20.65 5.93
N GLY A 760 -6.22 -21.70 5.53
CA GLY A 760 -7.68 -21.77 5.62
C GLY A 760 -8.41 -20.92 4.57
N TYR A 761 -7.68 -20.35 3.60
CA TYR A 761 -8.24 -19.64 2.45
C TYR A 761 -8.52 -20.60 1.30
N VAL A 762 -9.66 -20.44 0.63
CA VAL A 762 -10.01 -21.23 -0.55
C VAL A 762 -9.13 -20.82 -1.74
N GLY A 763 -8.81 -19.53 -1.87
CA GLY A 763 -7.99 -18.98 -2.94
C GLY A 763 -6.53 -19.48 -3.00
N ARG A 764 -6.03 -20.13 -1.92
CA ARG A 764 -4.69 -20.74 -1.86
C ARG A 764 -4.71 -22.27 -2.11
N SER A 765 -5.84 -22.81 -2.59
CA SER A 765 -5.97 -24.22 -2.99
C SER A 765 -5.34 -24.50 -4.36
N PHE A 766 -4.86 -25.72 -4.56
CA PHE A 766 -4.22 -26.21 -5.79
C PHE A 766 -2.96 -25.41 -6.19
N ALA A 767 -2.20 -24.98 -5.18
CA ALA A 767 -0.95 -24.24 -5.28
C ALA A 767 0.13 -24.94 -4.41
N PRO A 768 0.58 -26.15 -4.79
CA PRO A 768 1.47 -26.94 -3.95
C PRO A 768 2.84 -26.30 -3.80
N ALA A 769 3.41 -26.37 -2.60
CA ALA A 769 4.72 -25.80 -2.31
C ALA A 769 5.81 -26.51 -3.14
N THR A 770 6.69 -25.73 -3.77
CA THR A 770 7.80 -26.23 -4.60
C THR A 770 8.97 -26.77 -3.78
N GLU A 771 9.07 -26.34 -2.52
CA GLU A 771 10.14 -26.64 -1.58
C GLU A 771 9.57 -26.79 -0.16
N ASP A 772 10.30 -27.50 0.70
CA ASP A 772 9.99 -27.62 2.12
C ASP A 772 10.36 -26.32 2.86
N ALA A 773 9.62 -25.99 3.92
CA ALA A 773 10.06 -24.97 4.88
C ALA A 773 11.41 -25.37 5.50
N VAL A 774 12.25 -24.40 5.88
CA VAL A 774 13.60 -24.69 6.41
C VAL A 774 13.54 -25.63 7.62
N LEU A 775 12.55 -25.45 8.52
CA LEU A 775 12.35 -26.37 9.62
C LEU A 775 12.00 -27.80 9.16
N VAL A 776 11.12 -27.94 8.16
CA VAL A 776 10.71 -29.24 7.61
C VAL A 776 11.89 -29.95 6.97
N GLN A 777 12.72 -29.22 6.22
CA GLN A 777 13.98 -29.73 5.67
C GLN A 777 14.92 -30.22 6.78
N MET A 778 15.19 -29.42 7.81
CA MET A 778 16.04 -29.79 8.95
C MET A 778 15.53 -31.04 9.69
N LEU A 779 14.21 -31.18 9.87
CA LEU A 779 13.59 -32.35 10.49
C LEU A 779 13.79 -33.60 9.62
N LYS A 780 13.52 -33.51 8.31
CA LYS A 780 13.76 -34.61 7.36
C LYS A 780 15.24 -35.00 7.30
N ASP A 781 16.16 -34.05 7.39
CA ASP A 781 17.61 -34.31 7.39
C ASP A 781 18.08 -35.03 8.67
N MET A 782 17.51 -34.68 9.83
CA MET A 782 17.70 -35.44 11.09
C MET A 782 17.01 -36.81 11.08
N GLY A 783 16.23 -37.13 10.05
CA GLY A 783 15.59 -38.43 9.82
C GLY A 783 14.13 -38.54 10.26
N ALA A 784 13.49 -37.42 10.62
CA ALA A 784 12.07 -37.39 10.93
C ALA A 784 11.21 -37.59 9.66
N ILE A 785 9.98 -38.07 9.86
CA ILE A 785 9.03 -38.40 8.79
C ILE A 785 7.78 -37.53 8.94
N VAL A 786 7.51 -36.65 7.98
CA VAL A 786 6.31 -35.78 8.01
C VAL A 786 5.10 -36.54 7.49
N LEU A 787 4.08 -36.74 8.32
CA LEU A 787 2.90 -37.53 7.98
C LEU A 787 1.82 -36.74 7.21
N ALA A 788 1.51 -35.54 7.71
CA ALA A 788 0.36 -34.75 7.28
C ALA A 788 0.48 -33.29 7.77
N LYS A 789 -0.39 -32.45 7.24
CA LYS A 789 -0.61 -31.08 7.69
C LYS A 789 -1.89 -30.97 8.53
N THR A 790 -1.88 -30.11 9.55
CA THR A 790 -2.96 -30.01 10.55
C THR A 790 -3.77 -28.71 10.50
N ASN A 791 -5.06 -28.82 10.79
CA ASN A 791 -6.06 -27.76 10.56
C ASN A 791 -5.88 -26.52 11.46
N LEU A 792 -6.29 -25.36 10.94
CA LEU A 792 -6.15 -24.02 11.52
C LEU A 792 -7.38 -23.15 11.16
N PRO A 793 -7.60 -21.96 11.76
CA PRO A 793 -8.68 -21.06 11.37
C PRO A 793 -8.35 -20.23 10.13
N GLN A 794 -9.40 -19.72 9.47
CA GLN A 794 -9.27 -18.81 8.32
C GLN A 794 -8.37 -17.64 8.70
N SER A 795 -7.43 -17.29 7.83
CA SER A 795 -6.43 -16.23 8.03
C SER A 795 -5.43 -16.42 9.18
N ILE A 796 -5.40 -17.57 9.86
CA ILE A 796 -4.62 -17.87 11.09
C ILE A 796 -4.84 -16.93 12.30
N MET A 797 -5.64 -15.86 12.16
CA MET A 797 -5.83 -14.79 13.15
C MET A 797 -7.02 -15.03 14.10
N TRP A 798 -7.18 -16.27 14.57
CA TRP A 798 -8.20 -16.64 15.57
C TRP A 798 -7.67 -17.67 16.57
N ALA A 799 -8.20 -17.68 17.79
CA ALA A 799 -7.75 -18.56 18.88
C ALA A 799 -8.51 -19.91 18.95
N GLU A 800 -9.13 -20.30 17.85
CA GLU A 800 -9.89 -21.54 17.65
C GLU A 800 -9.60 -22.05 16.23
N THR A 801 -10.14 -23.21 15.82
CA THR A 801 -9.81 -23.88 14.55
C THR A 801 -11.09 -24.10 13.71
N ASP A 802 -11.48 -23.09 12.92
CA ASP A 802 -12.63 -23.12 11.99
C ASP A 802 -12.31 -22.30 10.72
N ASN A 803 -12.58 -22.85 9.54
CA ASN A 803 -12.35 -22.17 8.25
C ASN A 803 -13.25 -22.74 7.13
N PRO A 804 -13.59 -21.96 6.08
CA PRO A 804 -14.45 -22.44 5.00
C PRO A 804 -13.87 -23.64 4.22
N LEU A 805 -12.54 -23.72 4.07
CA LEU A 805 -11.89 -24.74 3.26
C LEU A 805 -11.93 -26.14 3.89
N TRP A 806 -11.49 -26.28 5.12
CA TRP A 806 -11.37 -27.56 5.82
C TRP A 806 -12.51 -27.81 6.82
N GLY A 807 -13.16 -26.76 7.30
CA GLY A 807 -14.22 -26.81 8.31
C GLY A 807 -13.70 -26.74 9.75
N LEU A 808 -14.64 -26.86 10.69
CA LEU A 808 -14.42 -26.85 12.14
C LEU A 808 -13.60 -28.08 12.59
N THR A 809 -12.66 -27.86 13.51
CA THR A 809 -12.05 -28.91 14.34
C THR A 809 -12.62 -28.84 15.76
N VAL A 810 -13.08 -29.97 16.29
CA VAL A 810 -13.75 -30.06 17.60
C VAL A 810 -12.85 -30.68 18.68
N ASN A 811 -13.13 -30.40 19.96
CA ASN A 811 -12.39 -31.02 21.07
C ASN A 811 -12.81 -32.49 21.27
N PRO A 812 -11.87 -33.46 21.32
CA PRO A 812 -12.21 -34.88 21.45
C PRO A 812 -12.77 -35.28 22.83
N ARG A 813 -12.72 -34.40 23.84
CA ARG A 813 -13.40 -34.61 25.14
C ARG A 813 -14.89 -34.26 25.07
N ASN A 814 -15.24 -33.23 24.31
CA ASN A 814 -16.60 -32.74 24.15
C ASN A 814 -16.71 -31.98 22.80
N PRO A 815 -17.43 -32.50 21.79
CA PRO A 815 -17.51 -31.88 20.47
C PRO A 815 -18.12 -30.47 20.43
N GLU A 816 -18.83 -30.03 21.47
CA GLU A 816 -19.36 -28.66 21.57
C GLU A 816 -18.28 -27.63 21.97
N PHE A 817 -17.10 -28.10 22.38
CA PHE A 817 -16.02 -27.28 22.94
C PHE A 817 -14.87 -27.12 21.95
N THR A 818 -14.22 -25.96 22.00
CA THR A 818 -13.08 -25.68 21.14
C THR A 818 -11.81 -26.40 21.61
N PRO A 819 -10.98 -26.94 20.68
CA PRO A 819 -9.62 -27.38 21.00
C PRO A 819 -8.64 -26.21 21.11
N GLY A 820 -9.10 -24.96 20.96
CA GLY A 820 -8.26 -23.78 20.85
C GLY A 820 -7.63 -23.62 19.45
N GLY A 821 -6.70 -22.68 19.32
CA GLY A 821 -6.12 -22.31 18.03
C GLY A 821 -5.11 -21.16 18.11
N SER A 822 -4.49 -20.75 17.00
CA SER A 822 -4.74 -21.21 15.63
C SER A 822 -4.12 -22.57 15.26
N THR A 823 -3.44 -23.26 16.19
CA THR A 823 -2.85 -24.60 15.95
C THR A 823 -3.64 -25.72 16.63
N GLY A 824 -4.98 -25.71 16.54
CA GLY A 824 -5.83 -26.69 17.24
C GLY A 824 -5.85 -28.07 16.59
N GLY A 825 -5.69 -28.18 15.27
CA GLY A 825 -5.59 -29.48 14.60
C GLY A 825 -4.43 -30.33 15.13
N GLU A 826 -3.27 -29.71 15.34
CA GLU A 826 -2.08 -30.35 15.92
C GLU A 826 -2.32 -30.81 17.36
N ALA A 827 -2.95 -29.96 18.19
CA ALA A 827 -3.22 -30.27 19.59
C ALA A 827 -4.17 -31.46 19.76
N VAL A 828 -5.21 -31.54 18.93
CA VAL A 828 -6.12 -32.68 18.91
C VAL A 828 -5.40 -33.95 18.45
N LEU A 829 -4.54 -33.84 17.44
CA LEU A 829 -3.81 -34.99 16.90
C LEU A 829 -2.81 -35.57 17.92
N LEU A 830 -2.08 -34.70 18.64
CA LEU A 830 -1.20 -35.07 19.76
C LEU A 830 -1.99 -35.72 20.91
N ALA A 831 -3.09 -35.11 21.35
CA ALA A 831 -3.93 -35.64 22.44
C ALA A 831 -4.58 -37.00 22.10
N LEU A 832 -4.75 -37.29 20.82
CA LEU A 832 -5.27 -38.57 20.32
C LEU A 832 -4.17 -39.55 19.89
N HIS A 833 -2.90 -39.29 20.21
CA HIS A 833 -1.71 -40.07 19.83
C HIS A 833 -1.63 -40.37 18.31
N GLY A 834 -2.22 -39.51 17.47
CA GLY A 834 -2.03 -39.52 16.01
C GLY A 834 -0.73 -38.83 15.57
N SER A 835 -0.05 -38.17 16.50
CA SER A 835 1.30 -37.65 16.37
C SER A 835 2.03 -37.74 17.71
N ILE A 836 3.37 -37.73 17.67
CA ILE A 836 4.24 -37.63 18.86
C ILE A 836 4.93 -36.26 18.95
N LEU A 837 5.09 -35.57 17.82
CA LEU A 837 5.74 -34.27 17.73
C LEU A 837 5.04 -33.40 16.67
N GLY A 838 4.60 -32.23 17.09
CA GLY A 838 3.94 -31.23 16.26
C GLY A 838 4.73 -29.93 16.16
N TYR A 839 4.56 -29.18 15.07
CA TYR A 839 5.03 -27.80 14.97
C TYR A 839 3.93 -26.83 14.59
N GLY A 840 3.88 -25.72 15.33
CA GLY A 840 2.93 -24.64 15.15
C GLY A 840 3.59 -23.27 15.08
N THR A 841 2.74 -22.26 14.99
CA THR A 841 3.13 -20.84 14.98
C THR A 841 2.33 -20.09 16.03
N ASP A 842 2.94 -19.06 16.61
CA ASP A 842 2.39 -18.29 17.72
C ASP A 842 2.78 -16.81 17.61
N ILE A 843 1.77 -15.99 17.27
CA ILE A 843 1.82 -14.51 17.30
C ILE A 843 1.01 -13.92 18.46
N GLY A 844 0.24 -14.73 19.21
CA GLY A 844 -0.61 -14.26 20.31
C GLY A 844 -1.06 -15.32 21.31
N GLY A 845 -0.53 -16.54 21.24
CA GLY A 845 -0.96 -17.71 21.99
C GLY A 845 -1.14 -18.99 21.18
N SER A 846 -0.92 -18.96 19.86
CA SER A 846 -1.43 -19.98 18.97
C SER A 846 -0.74 -21.36 18.98
N VAL A 847 0.36 -21.57 19.73
CA VAL A 847 0.76 -22.92 20.18
C VAL A 847 0.28 -23.19 21.61
N ARG A 848 0.35 -22.20 22.50
CA ARG A 848 0.06 -22.36 23.94
C ARG A 848 -1.42 -22.57 24.28
N ILE A 849 -2.32 -21.78 23.71
CA ILE A 849 -3.78 -21.87 23.92
C ILE A 849 -4.31 -23.28 23.59
N PRO A 850 -4.06 -23.86 22.41
CA PRO A 850 -4.59 -25.19 22.10
C PRO A 850 -3.93 -26.31 22.94
N GLN A 851 -2.67 -26.17 23.35
CA GLN A 851 -2.09 -27.10 24.34
C GLN A 851 -2.75 -26.96 25.72
N SER A 852 -3.10 -25.76 26.16
CA SER A 852 -3.86 -25.51 27.40
C SER A 852 -5.23 -26.18 27.39
N HIS A 853 -5.93 -26.14 26.25
CA HIS A 853 -7.25 -26.73 26.10
C HIS A 853 -7.23 -28.27 25.97
N MET A 854 -6.08 -28.83 25.59
CA MET A 854 -5.89 -30.27 25.37
C MET A 854 -5.03 -30.98 26.43
N GLY A 855 -4.39 -30.25 27.36
CA GLY A 855 -3.58 -30.83 28.43
C GLY A 855 -2.20 -31.30 27.96
N LEU A 856 -1.58 -30.51 27.07
CA LEU A 856 -0.35 -30.86 26.37
C LEU A 856 0.75 -29.81 26.58
N TYR A 857 1.90 -29.99 25.95
CA TYR A 857 3.10 -29.18 26.16
C TYR A 857 3.46 -28.41 24.88
N SER A 858 3.77 -27.11 25.00
CA SER A 858 4.44 -26.40 23.90
C SER A 858 5.37 -25.30 24.37
N LEU A 859 6.43 -25.08 23.59
CA LEU A 859 7.31 -23.92 23.73
C LEU A 859 6.95 -22.91 22.64
N LYS A 860 6.66 -21.67 23.05
CA LYS A 860 6.81 -20.48 22.21
C LYS A 860 8.19 -19.87 22.47
N PRO A 861 9.21 -20.15 21.64
CA PRO A 861 10.51 -19.51 21.80
C PRO A 861 10.43 -18.04 21.36
N THR A 862 11.51 -17.30 21.55
CA THR A 862 11.77 -16.03 20.86
C THR A 862 11.64 -16.22 19.35
N SER A 863 11.06 -15.25 18.65
CA SER A 863 10.73 -15.35 17.22
C SER A 863 11.93 -15.65 16.32
N SER A 864 13.13 -15.27 16.75
CA SER A 864 14.39 -15.45 16.03
C SER A 864 15.18 -16.70 16.46
N ARG A 865 14.59 -17.61 17.26
CA ARG A 865 15.29 -18.83 17.72
C ARG A 865 15.17 -20.01 16.77
N LEU A 866 14.00 -20.18 16.13
CA LEU A 866 13.71 -21.24 15.18
C LEU A 866 13.42 -20.66 13.79
N PRO A 867 13.72 -21.38 12.69
CA PRO A 867 13.56 -20.88 11.34
C PRO A 867 12.10 -20.69 10.95
N TYR A 868 11.83 -19.63 10.20
CA TYR A 868 10.51 -19.19 9.75
C TYR A 868 10.40 -19.18 8.21
N HIS A 869 11.51 -19.32 7.48
CA HIS A 869 11.50 -19.39 6.01
C HIS A 869 10.68 -20.58 5.51
N GLY A 870 9.75 -20.31 4.58
CA GLY A 870 8.75 -21.27 4.09
C GLY A 870 7.53 -21.45 5.00
N VAL A 871 7.29 -20.54 5.94
CA VAL A 871 6.10 -20.54 6.82
C VAL A 871 5.26 -19.26 6.58
N PRO A 872 4.59 -19.13 5.41
CA PRO A 872 3.86 -17.92 5.02
C PRO A 872 2.80 -17.49 6.04
N VAL A 873 2.52 -16.19 6.15
CA VAL A 873 1.50 -15.61 7.06
C VAL A 873 0.44 -14.85 6.26
N SER A 874 -0.67 -14.49 6.90
CA SER A 874 -1.69 -13.60 6.29
C SER A 874 -1.25 -12.15 6.17
N THR A 875 -0.16 -11.74 6.83
CA THR A 875 0.38 -10.36 6.79
C THR A 875 1.87 -10.43 6.47
N GLU A 876 2.23 -10.79 5.25
CA GLU A 876 3.63 -11.01 4.87
C GLU A 876 4.45 -9.70 4.87
N GLY A 877 5.72 -9.79 5.29
CA GLY A 877 6.57 -8.61 5.49
C GLY A 877 6.26 -7.81 6.76
N GLN A 878 5.31 -8.27 7.59
CA GLN A 878 5.16 -7.81 8.96
C GLN A 878 6.37 -8.26 9.81
N GLU A 879 6.98 -7.33 10.55
CA GLU A 879 8.09 -7.61 11.47
C GLU A 879 7.94 -6.87 12.82
N HIS A 880 6.81 -6.20 13.08
CA HIS A 880 6.66 -5.36 14.27
C HIS A 880 6.36 -6.16 15.54
N VAL A 881 5.56 -7.21 15.45
CA VAL A 881 5.40 -8.22 16.51
C VAL A 881 5.54 -9.57 15.81
N PRO A 882 6.76 -10.08 15.68
CA PRO A 882 7.03 -11.25 14.86
C PRO A 882 6.37 -12.50 15.46
N SER A 883 5.79 -13.32 14.60
CA SER A 883 5.35 -14.66 14.98
C SER A 883 6.56 -15.54 15.29
N SER A 884 6.38 -16.48 16.22
CA SER A 884 7.38 -17.50 16.52
C SER A 884 6.92 -18.88 16.05
N VAL A 885 7.84 -19.71 15.56
CA VAL A 885 7.61 -21.15 15.34
C VAL A 885 7.92 -21.89 16.64
N GLY A 886 7.08 -22.86 17.02
CA GLY A 886 7.20 -23.55 18.32
C GLY A 886 6.89 -25.05 18.25
N PRO A 887 7.67 -25.91 18.92
CA PRO A 887 7.36 -27.33 19.07
C PRO A 887 6.19 -27.56 20.04
N MET A 888 5.43 -28.62 19.75
CA MET A 888 4.26 -29.09 20.49
C MET A 888 4.41 -30.60 20.72
N ALA A 889 4.16 -31.09 21.94
CA ALA A 889 4.43 -32.49 22.30
C ALA A 889 3.51 -32.98 23.43
N ARG A 890 3.52 -34.30 23.66
CA ARG A 890 2.81 -34.96 24.77
C ARG A 890 3.53 -34.88 26.12
N ASP A 891 4.82 -34.52 26.12
CA ASP A 891 5.64 -34.42 27.32
C ASP A 891 6.73 -33.34 27.19
N LEU A 892 7.26 -32.88 28.34
CA LEU A 892 8.28 -31.85 28.40
C LEU A 892 9.67 -32.35 27.92
N SER A 893 10.01 -33.62 28.11
CA SER A 893 11.32 -34.16 27.71
C SER A 893 11.48 -34.12 26.19
N SER A 894 10.41 -34.37 25.43
CA SER A 894 10.37 -34.21 23.98
C SER A 894 10.62 -32.76 23.57
N LEU A 895 9.99 -31.77 24.22
CA LEU A 895 10.25 -30.35 23.93
C LEU A 895 11.72 -29.97 24.17
N CYS A 896 12.29 -30.37 25.31
CA CYS A 896 13.69 -30.12 25.63
C CYS A 896 14.63 -30.78 24.61
N TYR A 897 14.34 -32.03 24.22
CA TYR A 897 15.12 -32.79 23.25
C TYR A 897 15.13 -32.10 21.88
N VAL A 898 13.97 -31.83 21.29
CA VAL A 898 13.89 -31.27 19.92
C VAL A 898 14.38 -29.82 19.86
N SER A 899 14.18 -29.04 20.93
CA SER A 899 14.68 -27.66 21.00
C SER A 899 16.22 -27.64 21.05
N ARG A 900 16.83 -28.53 21.84
CA ARG A 900 18.29 -28.73 21.87
C ARG A 900 18.83 -29.16 20.50
N LEU A 901 18.17 -30.12 19.84
CA LEU A 901 18.58 -30.60 18.52
C LEU A 901 18.55 -29.49 17.46
N ILE A 902 17.45 -28.75 17.34
CA ILE A 902 17.33 -27.72 16.30
C ILE A 902 18.30 -26.56 16.56
N ALA A 903 18.46 -26.10 17.80
CA ALA A 903 19.43 -25.06 18.11
C ALA A 903 20.88 -25.47 17.74
N ASN A 904 21.25 -26.73 18.01
CA ASN A 904 22.58 -27.25 17.69
C ASN A 904 22.77 -27.59 16.20
N ALA A 905 21.68 -27.74 15.43
CA ALA A 905 21.71 -27.91 13.98
C ALA A 905 21.94 -26.60 13.19
N GLN A 906 22.24 -25.49 13.87
CA GLN A 906 22.66 -24.20 13.29
C GLN A 906 21.67 -23.61 12.25
N PRO A 907 20.40 -23.34 12.62
CA PRO A 907 19.36 -22.92 11.67
C PRO A 907 19.66 -21.58 10.96
N TRP A 908 20.55 -20.75 11.51
CA TRP A 908 21.03 -19.51 10.89
C TRP A 908 21.88 -19.70 9.63
N GLN A 909 22.36 -20.92 9.35
CA GLN A 909 23.01 -21.26 8.07
C GLN A 909 21.98 -21.42 6.93
N LEU A 910 20.70 -21.58 7.26
CA LEU A 910 19.60 -21.84 6.31
C LEU A 910 18.54 -20.73 6.30
N ASP A 911 18.32 -20.04 7.43
CA ASP A 911 17.40 -18.90 7.54
C ASP A 911 18.11 -17.69 8.20
N PRO A 912 18.30 -16.56 7.49
CA PRO A 912 18.97 -15.37 8.01
C PRO A 912 18.18 -14.64 9.13
N LYS A 913 16.93 -15.03 9.41
CA LYS A 913 16.18 -14.52 10.57
C LYS A 913 16.60 -15.18 11.89
N CYS A 914 17.27 -16.33 11.84
CA CYS A 914 17.71 -17.04 13.04
C CYS A 914 18.90 -16.36 13.71
N THR A 915 18.85 -16.24 15.03
CA THR A 915 19.96 -15.75 15.84
C THR A 915 21.01 -16.87 15.97
N PRO A 916 22.32 -16.58 15.80
CA PRO A 916 23.37 -17.60 15.84
C PRO A 916 23.71 -18.05 17.26
N LEU A 917 22.79 -18.81 17.88
CA LEU A 917 22.90 -19.32 19.25
C LEU A 917 22.65 -20.83 19.31
N LEU A 918 23.72 -21.57 19.64
CA LEU A 918 23.66 -22.97 20.04
C LEU A 918 22.87 -23.14 21.34
N TRP A 919 22.52 -24.37 21.69
CA TRP A 919 21.88 -24.69 22.97
C TRP A 919 22.83 -24.42 24.15
N ASN A 920 22.36 -23.64 25.13
CA ASN A 920 23.08 -23.35 26.35
C ASN A 920 22.73 -24.34 27.48
N GLU A 921 23.49 -25.43 27.56
CA GLU A 921 23.26 -26.50 28.54
C GLU A 921 23.42 -26.02 29.99
N SER A 922 24.39 -25.14 30.28
CA SER A 922 24.58 -24.66 31.66
C SER A 922 23.42 -23.78 32.14
N ALA A 923 22.80 -23.00 31.25
CA ALA A 923 21.58 -22.25 31.59
C ALA A 923 20.35 -23.16 31.81
N TYR A 924 20.28 -24.30 31.12
CA TYR A 924 19.26 -25.32 31.35
C TYR A 924 19.46 -26.03 32.70
N GLU A 925 20.70 -26.40 33.04
CA GLU A 925 21.03 -27.13 34.26
C GLU A 925 21.05 -26.25 35.53
N GLU A 926 21.60 -25.03 35.47
CA GLU A 926 21.78 -24.17 36.67
C GLU A 926 20.44 -23.89 37.36
N VAL A 927 19.41 -23.54 36.60
CA VAL A 927 18.07 -23.19 37.12
C VAL A 927 17.36 -24.38 37.79
N GLN A 928 17.74 -25.61 37.47
CA GLN A 928 17.21 -26.83 38.10
C GLN A 928 17.91 -27.17 39.43
N ASN A 929 19.14 -26.72 39.61
CA ASN A 929 20.02 -27.15 40.70
C ASN A 929 20.06 -26.16 41.90
N ARG A 930 19.20 -25.13 41.90
CA ARG A 930 19.09 -24.16 43.00
C ARG A 930 17.64 -23.72 43.22
N PRO A 931 17.30 -23.21 44.42
CA PRO A 931 16.06 -22.47 44.62
C PRO A 931 15.95 -21.30 43.63
N MET A 932 14.82 -21.25 42.93
CA MET A 932 14.46 -20.18 42.00
C MET A 932 13.71 -19.06 42.71
N VAL A 933 13.82 -17.85 42.16
CA VAL A 933 12.91 -16.74 42.44
C VAL A 933 11.89 -16.64 41.31
N ILE A 934 10.61 -16.85 41.63
CA ILE A 934 9.53 -16.95 40.65
C ILE A 934 8.57 -15.77 40.82
N GLY A 935 8.40 -14.97 39.76
CA GLY A 935 7.37 -13.94 39.72
C GLY A 935 6.00 -14.56 39.44
N LEU A 936 5.11 -14.54 40.42
CA LEU A 936 3.78 -15.16 40.36
C LEU A 936 2.74 -14.17 39.83
N ILE A 937 2.17 -14.46 38.66
CA ILE A 937 1.01 -13.75 38.11
C ILE A 937 -0.23 -14.57 38.43
N LEU A 938 -1.05 -14.13 39.39
CA LEU A 938 -2.34 -14.77 39.71
C LEU A 938 -3.39 -14.48 38.64
N ASP A 939 -3.48 -13.23 38.20
CA ASP A 939 -4.32 -12.79 37.09
C ASP A 939 -3.67 -11.64 36.31
N ASP A 940 -4.15 -11.36 35.09
CA ASP A 940 -3.55 -10.36 34.18
C ASP A 940 -4.03 -8.91 34.40
N GLY A 941 -4.75 -8.65 35.49
CA GLY A 941 -5.38 -7.37 35.80
C GLY A 941 -6.66 -7.08 35.00
N VAL A 942 -6.97 -7.83 33.95
CA VAL A 942 -8.08 -7.56 33.02
C VAL A 942 -9.21 -8.56 33.17
N VAL A 943 -8.92 -9.86 33.06
CA VAL A 943 -9.91 -10.95 33.15
C VAL A 943 -9.47 -11.91 34.25
N LYS A 944 -10.31 -12.14 35.26
CA LYS A 944 -10.00 -13.10 36.32
C LYS A 944 -10.05 -14.52 35.76
N VAL A 945 -9.10 -15.37 36.16
CA VAL A 945 -9.14 -16.80 35.82
C VAL A 945 -10.32 -17.50 36.48
N HIS A 946 -10.83 -18.57 35.86
CA HIS A 946 -11.84 -19.43 36.49
C HIS A 946 -11.28 -20.14 37.75
N PRO A 947 -12.14 -20.50 38.73
CA PRO A 947 -11.74 -21.14 39.99
C PRO A 947 -10.73 -22.30 39.89
N PRO A 948 -10.85 -23.26 38.95
CA PRO A 948 -9.96 -24.41 38.91
C PRO A 948 -8.51 -24.03 38.54
N ILE A 949 -8.33 -22.95 37.77
CA ILE A 949 -7.01 -22.43 37.39
C ILE A 949 -6.37 -21.71 38.58
N GLU A 950 -7.15 -20.90 39.31
CA GLU A 950 -6.67 -20.25 40.53
C GLU A 950 -6.24 -21.29 41.56
N ARG A 951 -7.05 -22.34 41.76
CA ARG A 951 -6.73 -23.47 42.64
C ARG A 951 -5.42 -24.15 42.23
N ALA A 952 -5.29 -24.60 40.98
CA ALA A 952 -4.08 -25.26 40.50
C ALA A 952 -2.83 -24.38 40.66
N LEU A 953 -2.95 -23.07 40.43
CA LEU A 953 -1.85 -22.12 40.60
C LEU A 953 -1.47 -21.91 42.08
N ARG A 954 -2.45 -21.86 43.00
CA ARG A 954 -2.23 -21.75 44.45
C ARG A 954 -1.62 -23.03 45.02
N ASP A 955 -2.11 -24.20 44.63
CA ASP A 955 -1.59 -25.51 45.04
C ASP A 955 -0.13 -25.67 44.57
N LEU A 956 0.18 -25.28 43.32
CA LEU A 956 1.53 -25.30 42.78
C LEU A 956 2.45 -24.31 43.52
N SER A 957 1.95 -23.10 43.79
CA SER A 957 2.70 -22.07 44.54
C SER A 957 3.11 -22.57 45.93
N ALA A 958 2.17 -23.15 46.69
CA ALA A 958 2.45 -23.69 48.02
C ALA A 958 3.48 -24.83 47.99
N ARG A 959 3.45 -25.70 46.97
CA ARG A 959 4.46 -26.77 46.77
C ARG A 959 5.84 -26.21 46.45
N LEU A 960 5.92 -25.14 45.66
CA LEU A 960 7.19 -24.48 45.33
C LEU A 960 7.80 -23.80 46.57
N GLU A 961 7.00 -23.09 47.36
CA GLU A 961 7.45 -22.49 48.64
C GLU A 961 7.92 -23.57 49.63
N ALA A 962 7.22 -24.71 49.71
CA ALA A 962 7.61 -25.84 50.54
C ALA A 962 8.94 -26.50 50.14
N GLN A 963 9.37 -26.35 48.88
CA GLN A 963 10.69 -26.77 48.38
C GLN A 963 11.74 -25.64 48.43
N GLY A 964 11.42 -24.51 49.07
CA GLY A 964 12.34 -23.39 49.30
C GLY A 964 12.46 -22.39 48.15
N HIS A 965 11.58 -22.46 47.13
CA HIS A 965 11.51 -21.42 46.10
C HIS A 965 10.91 -20.13 46.67
N GLU A 966 11.37 -18.99 46.18
CA GLU A 966 10.87 -17.68 46.60
C GLU A 966 9.84 -17.17 45.60
N LEU A 967 8.60 -16.98 46.05
CA LEU A 967 7.55 -16.40 45.22
C LEU A 967 7.45 -14.88 45.42
N VAL A 968 7.25 -14.16 44.33
CA VAL A 968 7.08 -12.70 44.32
C VAL A 968 5.83 -12.38 43.52
N VAL A 969 4.79 -11.81 44.15
CA VAL A 969 3.58 -11.40 43.42
C VAL A 969 3.97 -10.37 42.37
N TRP A 970 3.71 -10.68 41.11
CA TRP A 970 4.09 -9.85 39.97
C TRP A 970 2.95 -8.90 39.60
N ASP A 971 3.23 -7.60 39.60
CA ASP A 971 2.28 -6.58 39.19
C ASP A 971 1.99 -6.68 37.68
N ALA A 972 0.78 -7.15 37.34
CA ALA A 972 0.25 -7.23 35.99
C ALA A 972 -0.69 -6.06 35.62
N SER A 973 -0.88 -5.06 36.48
CA SER A 973 -1.85 -3.96 36.27
C SER A 973 -1.60 -3.14 35.00
N ASP A 974 -0.36 -3.13 34.49
CA ASP A 974 0.01 -2.46 33.25
C ASP A 974 -0.21 -3.31 31.98
N HIS A 975 -0.49 -4.62 32.08
CA HIS A 975 -0.56 -5.56 30.94
C HIS A 975 -1.53 -5.12 29.84
N LEU A 976 -2.65 -4.49 30.21
CA LEU A 976 -3.64 -3.98 29.26
C LEU A 976 -3.05 -2.97 28.26
N GLU A 977 -2.10 -2.12 28.68
CA GLU A 977 -1.43 -1.14 27.81
C GLU A 977 -0.68 -1.82 26.65
N TYR A 978 0.01 -2.92 26.97
CA TYR A 978 0.76 -3.75 26.02
C TYR A 978 -0.19 -4.45 25.04
N ILE A 979 -1.27 -5.03 25.56
CA ILE A 979 -2.26 -5.78 24.77
C ILE A 979 -3.01 -4.84 23.82
N GLN A 980 -3.40 -3.64 24.28
CA GLN A 980 -4.04 -2.63 23.44
C GLN A 980 -3.11 -2.12 22.34
N LEU A 981 -1.83 -1.86 22.63
CA LEU A 981 -0.89 -1.47 21.58
C LEU A 981 -0.67 -2.61 20.57
N MET A 982 -0.61 -3.86 21.04
CA MET A 982 -0.53 -5.03 20.17
C MET A 982 -1.78 -5.25 19.32
N ASP A 983 -2.97 -4.88 19.81
CA ASP A 983 -4.19 -4.89 19.00
C ASP A 983 -4.13 -3.94 17.81
N THR A 984 -3.56 -2.74 17.97
CA THR A 984 -3.42 -1.78 16.85
C THR A 984 -2.53 -2.32 15.72
N PHE A 985 -1.60 -3.22 16.05
CA PHE A 985 -0.65 -3.81 15.12
C PHE A 985 -1.30 -4.81 14.15
N TYR A 986 -2.37 -5.49 14.55
CA TYR A 986 -3.09 -6.44 13.69
C TYR A 986 -3.97 -5.79 12.61
N THR A 987 -4.13 -4.46 12.63
CA THR A 987 -5.02 -3.74 11.70
C THR A 987 -4.29 -2.62 10.93
N VAL A 988 -2.95 -2.60 10.92
CA VAL A 988 -2.16 -1.49 10.35
C VAL A 988 -2.30 -1.37 8.83
N ASP A 989 -2.59 -2.47 8.16
CA ASP A 989 -2.89 -2.57 6.72
C ASP A 989 -4.38 -2.31 6.39
N GLY A 990 -5.25 -2.23 7.41
CA GLY A 990 -6.70 -2.17 7.23
C GLY A 990 -7.35 -3.50 6.83
N GLY A 991 -6.71 -4.63 7.18
CA GLY A 991 -7.17 -5.98 6.82
C GLY A 991 -7.15 -6.23 5.30
N GLU A 992 -6.25 -5.56 4.58
CA GLU A 992 -6.14 -5.60 3.13
C GLU A 992 -5.56 -6.93 2.63
N ASP A 993 -4.57 -7.51 3.31
CA ASP A 993 -3.99 -8.79 2.88
C ASP A 993 -5.02 -9.92 3.04
N ILE A 994 -5.67 -10.01 4.21
CA ILE A 994 -6.76 -10.96 4.48
C ILE A 994 -7.91 -10.77 3.49
N ARG A 995 -8.28 -9.52 3.18
CA ARG A 995 -9.34 -9.21 2.22
C ARG A 995 -9.01 -9.73 0.83
N ARG A 996 -7.76 -9.59 0.37
CA ARG A 996 -7.33 -10.07 -0.95
C ARG A 996 -7.31 -11.59 -1.07
N ASP A 997 -6.85 -12.30 -0.04
CA ASP A 997 -6.87 -13.77 -0.04
C ASP A 997 -8.32 -14.31 -0.10
N VAL A 998 -9.24 -13.72 0.67
CA VAL A 998 -10.67 -14.08 0.67
C VAL A 998 -11.36 -13.68 -0.64
N GLU A 999 -11.09 -12.49 -1.18
CA GLU A 999 -11.61 -12.06 -2.49
C GLU A 999 -11.09 -12.93 -3.65
N ALA A 1000 -9.89 -13.51 -3.53
CA ALA A 1000 -9.31 -14.38 -4.55
C ALA A 1000 -9.96 -15.77 -4.61
N GLY A 1001 -10.37 -16.33 -3.47
CA GLY A 1001 -11.13 -17.59 -3.43
C GLY A 1001 -12.64 -17.41 -3.57
N GLY A 1002 -13.17 -16.27 -3.15
CA GLY A 1002 -14.60 -15.95 -3.18
C GLY A 1002 -15.41 -16.55 -2.02
N GLU A 1003 -14.75 -17.09 -1.00
CA GLU A 1003 -15.40 -17.64 0.19
C GLU A 1003 -15.95 -16.55 1.14
N PRO A 1004 -16.90 -16.87 2.03
CA PRO A 1004 -17.28 -15.96 3.11
C PRO A 1004 -16.18 -15.83 4.17
N TYR A 1005 -16.14 -14.68 4.84
CA TYR A 1005 -15.44 -14.55 6.11
C TYR A 1005 -16.15 -15.35 7.21
N ILE A 1006 -15.38 -15.97 8.11
CA ILE A 1006 -15.92 -16.36 9.42
C ILE A 1006 -16.14 -15.08 10.27
N PRO A 1007 -17.21 -14.98 11.08
CA PRO A 1007 -17.60 -13.72 11.73
C PRO A 1007 -16.50 -13.04 12.57
N HIS A 1008 -15.60 -13.82 13.18
CA HIS A 1008 -14.48 -13.29 13.96
C HIS A 1008 -13.36 -12.69 13.11
N VAL A 1009 -13.10 -13.26 11.92
CA VAL A 1009 -12.14 -12.70 10.95
C VAL A 1009 -12.74 -11.47 10.28
N GLU A 1010 -14.04 -11.48 9.96
CA GLU A 1010 -14.75 -10.28 9.50
C GLU A 1010 -14.66 -9.14 10.52
N ALA A 1011 -14.90 -9.43 11.80
CA ALA A 1011 -14.79 -8.45 12.88
C ALA A 1011 -13.36 -7.90 13.02
N LEU A 1012 -12.32 -8.72 12.82
CA LEU A 1012 -10.92 -8.28 12.80
C LEU A 1012 -10.62 -7.38 11.60
N VAL A 1013 -10.95 -7.81 10.39
CA VAL A 1013 -10.72 -7.09 9.12
C VAL A 1013 -11.42 -5.73 9.11
N ASN A 1014 -12.61 -5.64 9.72
CA ASN A 1014 -13.39 -4.41 9.80
C ASN A 1014 -13.07 -3.54 11.03
N ARG A 1015 -12.16 -3.97 11.92
CA ARG A 1015 -11.84 -3.26 13.19
C ARG A 1015 -11.14 -1.92 13.00
N GLY A 1016 -10.41 -1.74 11.91
CA GLY A 1016 -9.57 -0.56 11.69
C GLY A 1016 -9.34 -0.24 10.22
N LYS A 1017 -8.85 0.97 9.95
CA LYS A 1017 -8.41 1.39 8.62
C LYS A 1017 -6.89 1.35 8.54
N ALA A 1018 -6.37 1.15 7.33
CA ALA A 1018 -4.94 1.24 7.04
C ALA A 1018 -4.37 2.56 7.57
N ILE A 1019 -3.23 2.49 8.27
CA ILE A 1019 -2.54 3.66 8.82
C ILE A 1019 -1.37 4.08 7.91
N SER A 1020 -0.93 5.32 8.03
CA SER A 1020 0.27 5.77 7.32
C SER A 1020 1.55 5.15 7.88
N VAL A 1021 2.59 5.06 7.04
CA VAL A 1021 3.94 4.63 7.46
C VAL A 1021 4.48 5.48 8.63
N TYR A 1022 4.10 6.77 8.70
CA TYR A 1022 4.48 7.64 9.80
C TYR A 1022 3.83 7.23 11.14
N GLU A 1023 2.52 6.94 11.13
CA GLU A 1023 1.80 6.44 12.31
C GLU A 1023 2.33 5.08 12.74
N TYR A 1024 2.58 4.20 11.78
CA TYR A 1024 3.22 2.90 11.99
C TYR A 1024 4.61 3.00 12.65
N TRP A 1025 5.42 4.00 12.28
CA TRP A 1025 6.67 4.30 12.98
C TRP A 1025 6.44 4.81 14.40
N GLN A 1026 5.38 5.59 14.66
CA GLN A 1026 5.05 6.02 16.03
C GLN A 1026 4.58 4.83 16.89
N LEU A 1027 3.82 3.88 16.34
CA LEU A 1027 3.48 2.63 17.03
C LEU A 1027 4.73 1.83 17.38
N ASN A 1028 5.69 1.69 16.45
CA ASN A 1028 6.95 0.99 16.72
C ASN A 1028 7.83 1.69 17.77
N ARG A 1029 7.85 3.03 17.81
CA ARG A 1029 8.51 3.79 18.89
C ARG A 1029 7.85 3.55 20.25
N LYS A 1030 6.51 3.57 20.32
CA LYS A 1030 5.76 3.21 21.54
C LYS A 1030 6.05 1.77 21.98
N LYS A 1031 6.08 0.83 21.03
CA LYS A 1031 6.38 -0.59 21.28
C LYS A 1031 7.74 -0.76 21.97
N ALA A 1032 8.79 -0.17 21.41
CA ALA A 1032 10.14 -0.23 21.99
C ALA A 1032 10.21 0.39 23.39
N ALA A 1033 9.51 1.51 23.62
CA ALA A 1033 9.41 2.13 24.94
C ALA A 1033 8.71 1.23 25.98
N LEU A 1034 7.60 0.58 25.61
CA LEU A 1034 6.90 -0.36 26.49
C LEU A 1034 7.72 -1.63 26.77
N GLN A 1035 8.37 -2.21 25.74
CA GLN A 1035 9.30 -3.33 25.89
C GLN A 1035 10.42 -2.99 26.89
N LYS A 1036 11.00 -1.77 26.80
CA LYS A 1036 12.00 -1.27 27.76
C LYS A 1036 11.42 -1.10 29.16
N LYS A 1037 10.23 -0.49 29.31
CA LYS A 1037 9.51 -0.36 30.59
C LYS A 1037 9.30 -1.71 31.28
N TYR A 1038 8.92 -2.76 30.53
CA TYR A 1038 8.70 -4.09 31.10
C TYR A 1038 10.01 -4.76 31.53
N LEU A 1039 11.06 -4.63 30.71
CA LEU A 1039 12.40 -5.11 31.05
C LEU A 1039 12.96 -4.40 32.30
N ASP A 1040 12.71 -3.10 32.44
CA ASP A 1040 13.10 -2.34 33.62
C ASP A 1040 12.32 -2.78 34.87
N LYS A 1041 11.02 -3.07 34.73
CA LYS A 1041 10.23 -3.70 35.81
C LYS A 1041 10.85 -5.02 36.25
N TRP A 1042 11.15 -5.93 35.31
CA TRP A 1042 11.82 -7.21 35.63
C TRP A 1042 13.16 -7.01 36.33
N ASN A 1043 13.99 -6.11 35.81
CA ASN A 1043 15.34 -5.88 36.35
C ASN A 1043 15.32 -5.08 37.68
N ALA A 1044 14.21 -4.43 38.03
CA ALA A 1044 14.02 -3.74 39.31
C ALA A 1044 13.36 -4.62 40.38
N THR A 1045 12.45 -5.54 40.00
CA THR A 1045 11.77 -6.43 40.96
C THR A 1045 12.76 -7.34 41.69
N ARG A 1046 12.62 -7.46 43.01
CA ARG A 1046 13.42 -8.31 43.87
C ARG A 1046 12.54 -9.19 44.76
N SER A 1047 13.04 -10.35 45.15
CA SER A 1047 12.43 -11.16 46.19
C SER A 1047 12.64 -10.56 47.58
N PRO A 1048 11.94 -11.09 48.62
CA PRO A 1048 12.20 -10.71 50.01
C PRO A 1048 13.67 -10.90 50.45
N SER A 1049 14.42 -11.83 49.84
CA SER A 1049 15.86 -12.00 50.09
C SER A 1049 16.77 -11.08 49.25
N GLY A 1050 16.21 -10.18 48.44
CA GLY A 1050 16.96 -9.25 47.59
C GLY A 1050 17.52 -9.85 46.31
N LYS A 1051 17.10 -11.06 45.91
CA LYS A 1051 17.52 -11.71 44.66
C LYS A 1051 16.66 -11.24 43.46
N PRO A 1052 17.18 -11.25 42.22
CA PRO A 1052 16.40 -10.94 41.02
C PRO A 1052 15.42 -12.07 40.66
N ILE A 1053 14.38 -11.76 39.88
CA ILE A 1053 13.44 -12.74 39.32
C ILE A 1053 14.13 -13.61 38.26
N ASP A 1054 14.06 -14.94 38.41
CA ASP A 1054 14.58 -15.92 37.44
C ASP A 1054 13.61 -16.13 36.27
N VAL A 1055 12.34 -16.39 36.59
CA VAL A 1055 11.23 -16.69 35.65
C VAL A 1055 9.91 -16.16 36.20
N LEU A 1056 8.88 -16.03 35.35
CA LEU A 1056 7.49 -15.83 35.78
C LEU A 1056 6.70 -17.14 35.66
N LEU A 1057 5.77 -17.35 36.59
CA LEU A 1057 4.75 -18.39 36.56
C LEU A 1057 3.38 -17.71 36.42
N ALA A 1058 2.60 -18.10 35.40
CA ALA A 1058 1.30 -17.51 35.09
C ALA A 1058 0.31 -18.56 34.56
N PRO A 1059 -1.01 -18.33 34.67
CA PRO A 1059 -2.02 -19.05 33.89
C PRO A 1059 -1.75 -18.96 32.39
N THR A 1060 -2.03 -20.02 31.63
CA THR A 1060 -1.94 -19.96 30.16
C THR A 1060 -3.17 -19.29 29.55
N THR A 1061 -4.35 -19.59 30.06
CA THR A 1061 -5.65 -19.04 29.63
C THR A 1061 -6.50 -18.70 30.86
N PRO A 1062 -7.46 -17.76 30.78
CA PRO A 1062 -8.34 -17.45 31.90
C PRO A 1062 -9.45 -18.49 32.13
N HIS A 1063 -9.56 -19.47 31.23
CA HIS A 1063 -10.56 -20.53 31.23
C HIS A 1063 -9.91 -21.86 30.78
N PRO A 1064 -10.47 -23.04 31.17
CA PRO A 1064 -10.20 -24.32 30.51
C PRO A 1064 -10.78 -24.28 29.08
N ALA A 1065 -10.98 -25.41 28.39
CA ALA A 1065 -11.71 -25.34 27.12
C ALA A 1065 -13.14 -24.79 27.33
N ILE A 1066 -13.64 -24.03 26.36
CA ILE A 1066 -14.95 -23.37 26.36
C ILE A 1066 -15.75 -23.73 25.09
N PRO A 1067 -17.07 -23.48 25.05
CA PRO A 1067 -17.89 -23.72 23.86
C PRO A 1067 -17.34 -23.03 22.60
N HIS A 1068 -17.59 -23.64 21.45
CA HIS A 1068 -17.18 -23.10 20.16
C HIS A 1068 -17.58 -21.63 19.94
N ARG A 1069 -16.71 -20.86 19.28
CA ARG A 1069 -16.96 -19.46 18.89
C ARG A 1069 -17.16 -18.47 20.05
N THR A 1070 -16.76 -18.83 21.28
CA THR A 1070 -16.91 -17.97 22.48
C THR A 1070 -15.61 -17.35 23.03
N LEU A 1071 -14.43 -17.78 22.55
CA LEU A 1071 -13.12 -17.35 23.04
C LEU A 1071 -12.80 -15.92 22.61
N ARG A 1072 -12.82 -14.97 23.55
CA ARG A 1072 -12.58 -13.53 23.26
C ARG A 1072 -11.28 -12.95 23.80
N TRP A 1073 -10.77 -13.47 24.93
CA TRP A 1073 -9.61 -12.89 25.60
C TRP A 1073 -8.37 -13.77 25.49
N VAL A 1074 -7.25 -13.17 25.08
CA VAL A 1074 -5.95 -13.84 24.88
C VAL A 1074 -4.80 -13.09 25.57
N GLY A 1075 -5.11 -12.19 26.53
CA GLY A 1075 -4.11 -11.33 27.19
C GLY A 1075 -2.93 -12.09 27.79
N TYR A 1076 -3.27 -13.12 28.59
CA TYR A 1076 -2.36 -14.08 29.23
C TYR A 1076 -1.27 -14.65 28.32
N THR A 1077 -1.53 -14.89 27.04
CA THR A 1077 -0.50 -15.37 26.10
C THR A 1077 0.12 -14.26 25.28
N LYS A 1078 -0.67 -13.25 24.92
CA LYS A 1078 -0.36 -12.23 23.91
C LYS A 1078 0.75 -11.26 24.33
N ILE A 1079 0.82 -10.89 25.62
CA ILE A 1079 1.89 -10.01 26.11
C ILE A 1079 3.29 -10.61 25.88
N TRP A 1080 3.45 -11.93 25.96
CA TRP A 1080 4.73 -12.61 25.73
C TRP A 1080 5.16 -12.63 24.25
N ASN A 1081 4.22 -12.42 23.32
CA ASN A 1081 4.53 -12.15 21.91
C ASN A 1081 4.95 -10.70 21.70
N PHE A 1082 4.23 -9.73 22.30
CA PHE A 1082 4.60 -8.32 22.25
C PHE A 1082 6.01 -8.06 22.78
N LEU A 1083 6.39 -8.73 23.87
CA LEU A 1083 7.73 -8.63 24.46
C LEU A 1083 8.78 -9.49 23.75
N ASP A 1084 8.37 -10.41 22.88
CA ASP A 1084 9.21 -11.44 22.25
C ASP A 1084 10.00 -12.28 23.28
N TYR A 1085 9.29 -12.69 24.35
CA TYR A 1085 9.82 -13.42 25.50
C TYR A 1085 9.52 -14.91 25.37
N SER A 1086 10.44 -15.78 25.79
CA SER A 1086 10.29 -17.24 25.70
C SER A 1086 9.24 -17.72 26.70
N ALA A 1087 8.28 -18.56 26.28
CA ALA A 1087 7.22 -19.07 27.15
C ALA A 1087 6.90 -20.54 26.85
N VAL A 1088 6.92 -21.41 27.87
CA VAL A 1088 6.50 -22.81 27.76
C VAL A 1088 5.20 -23.02 28.54
N THR A 1089 4.23 -23.74 27.98
CA THR A 1089 3.04 -24.19 28.71
C THR A 1089 3.06 -25.69 28.93
N PHE A 1090 2.54 -26.12 30.07
CA PHE A 1090 2.48 -27.51 30.50
C PHE A 1090 1.25 -27.75 31.40
N PRO A 1091 0.67 -28.97 31.38
CA PRO A 1091 -0.47 -29.33 32.21
C PRO A 1091 -0.08 -29.46 33.68
N VAL A 1092 -1.00 -29.06 34.56
CA VAL A 1092 -0.87 -29.21 36.03
C VAL A 1092 -2.08 -29.90 36.65
N ASP A 1093 -3.31 -29.57 36.25
CA ASP A 1093 -4.49 -30.20 36.86
C ASP A 1093 -5.66 -30.30 35.87
N GLN A 1094 -6.84 -30.63 36.36
CA GLN A 1094 -8.10 -30.68 35.64
C GLN A 1094 -9.23 -30.05 36.48
N VAL A 1095 -10.31 -29.67 35.81
CA VAL A 1095 -11.53 -29.17 36.44
C VAL A 1095 -12.24 -30.30 37.21
N ARG A 1096 -12.68 -30.01 38.43
CA ARG A 1096 -13.40 -30.93 39.33
C ARG A 1096 -14.70 -30.26 39.80
N ALA A 1097 -15.83 -30.67 39.22
CA ALA A 1097 -17.15 -30.08 39.47
C ALA A 1097 -17.60 -30.06 40.95
N GLU A 1098 -17.01 -30.92 41.78
CA GLU A 1098 -17.28 -31.07 43.21
C GLU A 1098 -16.70 -29.94 44.07
N VAL A 1099 -15.59 -29.34 43.65
CA VAL A 1099 -14.83 -28.34 44.44
C VAL A 1099 -14.67 -27.01 43.71
N ASP A 1100 -14.76 -27.02 42.39
CA ASP A 1100 -14.62 -25.82 41.55
C ASP A 1100 -15.98 -25.13 41.33
N ALA A 1101 -16.70 -24.84 42.41
CA ALA A 1101 -17.98 -24.11 42.33
C ALA A 1101 -17.76 -22.62 42.02
N LEU A 1102 -18.79 -21.97 41.45
CA LEU A 1102 -18.79 -20.51 41.24
C LEU A 1102 -18.74 -19.79 42.60
N PRO A 1103 -17.79 -18.85 42.85
CA PRO A 1103 -17.75 -18.07 44.07
C PRO A 1103 -18.97 -17.16 44.20
N ALA A 1104 -19.60 -17.16 45.37
CA ALA A 1104 -20.82 -16.38 45.63
C ALA A 1104 -20.60 -14.85 45.65
N ASP A 1105 -19.35 -14.42 45.78
CA ASP A 1105 -18.89 -13.03 45.88
C ASP A 1105 -18.21 -12.52 44.59
N TYR A 1106 -18.25 -13.29 43.49
CA TYR A 1106 -17.68 -12.85 42.21
C TYR A 1106 -18.32 -11.53 41.74
N GLN A 1107 -17.46 -10.54 41.51
CA GLN A 1107 -17.80 -9.28 40.85
C GLN A 1107 -16.91 -9.10 39.60
N PRO A 1108 -17.50 -8.84 38.42
CA PRO A 1108 -16.75 -8.64 37.19
C PRO A 1108 -16.04 -7.28 37.18
N ARG A 1109 -14.79 -7.25 36.72
CA ARG A 1109 -14.00 -6.02 36.56
C ARG A 1109 -14.41 -5.18 35.36
N ASN A 1110 -14.92 -5.84 34.30
CA ASN A 1110 -15.29 -5.24 33.01
C ASN A 1110 -16.11 -6.25 32.18
N GLU A 1111 -16.52 -5.86 30.97
CA GLU A 1111 -17.33 -6.71 30.08
C GLU A 1111 -16.64 -8.00 29.61
N LEU A 1112 -15.30 -7.99 29.45
CA LEU A 1112 -14.55 -9.19 29.06
C LEU A 1112 -14.47 -10.19 30.21
N ASP A 1113 -14.31 -9.69 31.44
CA ASP A 1113 -14.35 -10.49 32.67
C ASP A 1113 -15.75 -11.09 32.89
N ALA A 1114 -16.80 -10.27 32.78
CA ALA A 1114 -18.19 -10.73 32.84
C ALA A 1114 -18.52 -11.79 31.77
N TRP A 1115 -18.04 -11.60 30.53
CA TRP A 1115 -18.18 -12.60 29.47
C TRP A 1115 -17.45 -13.89 29.81
N ASN A 1116 -16.18 -13.81 30.24
CA ASN A 1116 -15.38 -14.99 30.60
C ASN A 1116 -16.06 -15.83 31.68
N TRP A 1117 -16.56 -15.19 32.75
CA TRP A 1117 -17.23 -15.87 33.85
C TRP A 1117 -18.64 -16.34 33.51
N GLY A 1118 -19.35 -15.65 32.60
CA GLY A 1118 -20.61 -16.11 32.04
C GLY A 1118 -20.52 -17.41 31.23
N LEU A 1119 -19.32 -17.81 30.80
CA LEU A 1119 -19.05 -19.11 30.17
C LEU A 1119 -18.78 -20.24 31.17
N TYR A 1120 -18.62 -19.96 32.47
CA TYR A 1120 -18.16 -20.95 33.44
C TYR A 1120 -19.28 -21.92 33.86
N ASP A 1121 -19.12 -23.20 33.50
CA ASP A 1121 -19.95 -24.31 33.98
C ASP A 1121 -19.04 -25.45 34.44
N ALA A 1122 -18.92 -25.59 35.76
CA ALA A 1122 -18.06 -26.60 36.38
C ALA A 1122 -18.45 -28.04 36.02
N LYS A 1123 -19.72 -28.32 35.67
CA LYS A 1123 -20.18 -29.64 35.25
C LYS A 1123 -19.84 -29.90 33.78
N ALA A 1124 -20.14 -28.95 32.89
CA ALA A 1124 -19.83 -29.08 31.47
C ALA A 1124 -18.32 -29.09 31.20
N MET A 1125 -17.54 -28.41 32.04
CA MET A 1125 -16.07 -28.36 31.96
C MET A 1125 -15.37 -29.48 32.74
N ASN A 1126 -16.09 -30.36 33.45
CA ASN A 1126 -15.48 -31.37 34.33
C ASN A 1126 -14.48 -32.28 33.59
N GLY A 1127 -13.30 -32.47 34.16
CA GLY A 1127 -12.21 -33.24 33.54
C GLY A 1127 -11.51 -32.54 32.35
N HIS A 1128 -11.86 -31.30 31.99
CA HIS A 1128 -11.01 -30.53 31.09
C HIS A 1128 -9.67 -30.18 31.78
N PRO A 1129 -8.55 -30.24 31.03
CA PRO A 1129 -7.23 -30.00 31.58
C PRO A 1129 -6.98 -28.50 31.83
N ILE A 1130 -5.96 -28.24 32.64
CA ILE A 1130 -5.53 -26.92 33.10
C ILE A 1130 -4.02 -26.86 32.93
N ASN A 1131 -3.57 -25.88 32.15
CA ASN A 1131 -2.16 -25.56 32.03
C ASN A 1131 -1.80 -24.22 32.67
N VAL A 1132 -0.58 -24.17 33.17
CA VAL A 1132 0.15 -22.92 33.45
C VAL A 1132 1.28 -22.74 32.43
N GLN A 1133 1.94 -21.60 32.47
CA GLN A 1133 3.10 -21.28 31.64
C GLN A 1133 4.24 -20.67 32.46
N ILE A 1134 5.46 -21.06 32.13
CA ILE A 1134 6.69 -20.43 32.60
C ILE A 1134 7.17 -19.46 31.53
N ILE A 1135 7.55 -18.25 31.92
CA ILE A 1135 8.07 -17.21 31.03
C ILE A 1135 9.46 -16.78 31.48
N GLY A 1136 10.36 -16.61 30.51
CA GLY A 1136 11.67 -16.01 30.66
C GLY A 1136 11.84 -14.86 29.67
N LYS A 1137 12.95 -14.13 29.74
CA LYS A 1137 13.20 -13.03 28.82
C LYS A 1137 13.51 -13.55 27.41
N LYS A 1138 13.60 -12.62 26.46
CA LYS A 1138 14.06 -12.89 25.10
C LYS A 1138 15.39 -13.68 25.10
N LEU A 1139 15.42 -14.77 24.34
CA LEU A 1139 16.52 -15.74 24.18
C LEU A 1139 16.91 -16.51 25.45
N GLU A 1140 15.97 -16.74 26.37
CA GLU A 1140 16.15 -17.57 27.56
C GLU A 1140 15.40 -18.93 27.47
N GLU A 1141 15.25 -19.51 26.28
CA GLU A 1141 14.52 -20.78 26.07
C GLU A 1141 15.00 -21.91 26.99
N GLU A 1142 16.32 -22.05 27.14
CA GLU A 1142 16.97 -23.07 27.96
C GLU A 1142 16.62 -22.92 29.44
N LYS A 1143 16.63 -21.69 29.96
CA LYS A 1143 16.24 -21.39 31.34
C LYS A 1143 14.75 -21.68 31.56
N VAL A 1144 13.90 -21.30 30.60
CA VAL A 1144 12.45 -21.52 30.68
C VAL A 1144 12.10 -23.01 30.68
N LEU A 1145 12.75 -23.80 29.82
CA LEU A 1145 12.58 -25.25 29.80
C LEU A 1145 13.18 -25.91 31.05
N GLY A 1146 14.35 -25.48 31.52
CA GLY A 1146 14.95 -25.99 32.76
C GLY A 1146 14.07 -25.72 33.99
N ALA A 1147 13.55 -24.49 34.12
CA ALA A 1147 12.61 -24.12 35.17
C ALA A 1147 11.33 -24.96 35.10
N ALA A 1148 10.75 -25.16 33.91
CA ALA A 1148 9.59 -26.03 33.73
C ALA A 1148 9.88 -27.49 34.14
N THR A 1149 11.07 -28.03 33.83
CA THR A 1149 11.47 -29.38 34.25
C THR A 1149 11.54 -29.50 35.78
N ALA A 1150 12.09 -28.50 36.46
CA ALA A 1150 12.12 -28.47 37.93
C ALA A 1150 10.70 -28.36 38.53
N ILE A 1151 9.86 -27.47 37.99
CA ILE A 1151 8.50 -27.21 38.47
C ILE A 1151 7.60 -28.42 38.24
N GLU A 1152 7.65 -29.06 37.07
CA GLU A 1152 6.90 -30.29 36.79
C GLU A 1152 7.32 -31.42 37.73
N LYS A 1153 8.62 -31.56 38.02
CA LYS A 1153 9.12 -32.57 38.96
C LYS A 1153 8.57 -32.39 40.39
N ILE A 1154 8.49 -31.14 40.87
CA ILE A 1154 7.93 -30.78 42.18
C ILE A 1154 6.40 -30.96 42.21
N TRP A 1155 5.73 -30.73 41.08
CA TRP A 1155 4.30 -30.93 40.96
C TRP A 1155 3.90 -32.41 40.94
N ARG A 1156 4.71 -33.26 40.30
CA ARG A 1156 4.47 -34.71 40.18
C ARG A 1156 4.92 -35.53 41.40
N SER A 1157 5.67 -34.95 42.34
CA SER A 1157 6.04 -35.55 43.63
C SER A 1157 4.97 -35.38 44.70
#